data_AF-A0A5M9MK24-F1
#
_entry.id   AF-A0A5M9MK24-F1
#
_cell.length_a   1.000
_cell.length_b   1.000
_cell.length_c   1.000
_cell.angle_alpha   90.00
_cell.angle_beta   90.00
_cell.angle_gamma   90.00
#
_symmetry.space_group_name_H-M   'P 1'
#
loop_
_entity.id
_entity.type
_entity.pdbx_description
1 polymer ?
#
loop_
_entity_poly.entity_id
_entity_poly.type
_entity_poly.pdbx_seq_one_letter_code
_entity_poly.pdbx_strand_id
1 'polypeptide(L)'
;MGNTSSLIAGRECLLSAVGNSTRLVAFGDEPLFRVSDALPRNLEFPATPVAVTYPDSPEQISDILKCAARHQRAVQARSGGHSLGNFGLGGTDGAVVVDMSHFQQLSMDSSSHKATIGPGLRLQDLARQLAVWNRAMTHGNCPTVGVGGHLTIGGIGPTARQWGLALDHVDQVEAVLGDGRIVKSSSFQNTDLFFALNGAAPNIGIVTQLTVRTHPAPSVAVEYSYTIDLDPEDFQQQASAFADWQTLVADPKLPRKLDISLTIRAQVVLEISGKFYGTLKEFDALGLETRFNFSRKRMRVLTGWPSILNATLSDPGWRYSYDKTMGITPRHPLPDHAIVQLLHHLANADAGPASWDLTFRLVGGAVNDRPTNATAFAHRDVLYWITFHARTSSLGLSSTTFGFLDRAYDLLNASLPGRRPMYLGDLDPRIADAQPMYWGPNLLRLEEIKGEVDPQDLLHNPQGEETELSHFLSSSLDYVIVGGGSAGLVLATRLSEDPTVHVGVLEAGKSRIDDENVDSPQGIPSLLHNPEYDWALNSIPQPGTDDRVHVLSGGKMLGGSSGINFMCYCQPLEDDINIWGQLGNVGWSWDELAPYFQKTRGGETELSNGHVGSIKTCFPSGDLDIERAMLDVLNAATGGERPGFYRPLSAIEYGGASEKPTRSYASTGYLAPNVGRANLHILSEATVCRILFESGAPLRAQGVEFCYGGAVHNVSANVEVILSAGTFHSPQILELSGIGDPDVLNAAGIDCRLPLVDVGNNLREHPMAVVSYNLRASNDTAPPEPSVSLREPISTECLVRLVGFLPYASLVAPSELDHAGIAANTGHNHSVYQRALAKFRDPQRSLVQLIGHPGGFGLADSVPRHASYSLLVIGSHPQSQGSCHILSQDPFRAPRIDLGILSQQEDVNVLAAGVAFADSTFHSEHIVHHIAERAFPDRSIDLQDRDQACRFVRNSAVAFNHGVGTCSMGIVVDEQLRVKGVRGLRVVDASVIPLHMAGNPMSTVYALAERASDLIKLDTETC
;
A
#
# COMPACT_ATOMS: atom_id res chain seq x y z
N MET A 1 -35.08 -41.09 -26.84
CA MET A 1 -33.92 -40.44 -27.48
C MET A 1 -34.09 -38.95 -27.29
N GLY A 2 -33.16 -38.31 -26.58
CA GLY A 2 -33.22 -36.89 -26.23
C GLY A 2 -32.18 -36.60 -25.16
N ASN A 3 -30.90 -36.66 -25.53
CA ASN A 3 -29.78 -36.35 -24.67
C ASN A 3 -29.04 -35.17 -25.30
N THR A 4 -29.55 -33.95 -25.11
CA THR A 4 -28.79 -32.72 -25.40
C THR A 4 -27.87 -32.49 -24.21
N SER A 5 -26.64 -33.01 -24.31
CA SER A 5 -25.54 -32.67 -23.42
C SER A 5 -25.34 -31.16 -23.45
N SER A 6 -25.37 -30.52 -22.28
CA SER A 6 -24.91 -29.14 -22.08
C SER A 6 -23.48 -29.04 -22.63
N LEU A 7 -23.31 -28.40 -23.80
CA LEU A 7 -21.99 -28.20 -24.40
C LEU A 7 -21.15 -27.31 -23.48
N ILE A 8 -19.97 -27.78 -23.09
CA ILE A 8 -18.98 -26.97 -22.34
C ILE A 8 -18.67 -25.71 -23.17
N ALA A 9 -18.90 -24.53 -22.58
CA ALA A 9 -18.53 -23.26 -23.19
C ALA A 9 -17.02 -23.24 -23.46
N GLY A 10 -16.62 -22.97 -24.71
CA GLY A 10 -15.22 -22.98 -25.14
C GLY A 10 -14.68 -24.31 -25.67
N ARG A 11 -15.49 -25.39 -25.75
CA ARG A 11 -15.05 -26.72 -26.25
C ARG A 11 -14.37 -26.67 -27.62
N GLU A 12 -15.03 -26.09 -28.63
CA GLU A 12 -14.46 -25.97 -29.99
C GLU A 12 -13.21 -25.07 -30.02
N CYS A 13 -13.22 -24.02 -29.21
CA CYS A 13 -12.13 -23.08 -29.09
C CYS A 13 -10.86 -23.74 -28.48
N LEU A 14 -11.02 -24.53 -27.42
CA LEU A 14 -9.93 -25.31 -26.81
C LEU A 14 -9.42 -26.39 -27.75
N LEU A 15 -10.30 -27.08 -28.48
CA LEU A 15 -9.89 -28.03 -29.53
C LEU A 15 -9.06 -27.34 -30.60
N SER A 16 -9.48 -26.17 -31.08
CA SER A 16 -8.72 -25.40 -32.07
C SER A 16 -7.36 -24.95 -31.54
N ALA A 17 -7.27 -24.55 -30.26
CA ALA A 17 -6.03 -24.09 -29.64
C ALA A 17 -4.94 -25.19 -29.61
N VAL A 18 -5.34 -26.47 -29.57
CA VAL A 18 -4.43 -27.62 -29.64
C VAL A 18 -4.42 -28.29 -31.02
N GLY A 19 -4.71 -27.53 -32.09
CA GLY A 19 -4.62 -28.00 -33.47
C GLY A 19 -5.71 -29.01 -33.88
N ASN A 20 -6.89 -28.94 -33.26
CA ASN A 20 -8.03 -29.86 -33.45
C ASN A 20 -7.72 -31.32 -33.07
N SER A 21 -6.71 -31.55 -32.22
CA SER A 21 -6.37 -32.89 -31.74
C SER A 21 -7.16 -33.24 -30.48
N THR A 22 -8.10 -34.19 -30.60
CA THR A 22 -8.84 -34.73 -29.46
C THR A 22 -7.97 -35.56 -28.50
N ARG A 23 -6.68 -35.74 -28.80
CA ARG A 23 -5.71 -36.39 -27.89
C ARG A 23 -5.03 -35.39 -26.96
N LEU A 24 -5.08 -34.09 -27.29
CA LEU A 24 -4.43 -33.03 -26.54
C LEU A 24 -5.40 -32.22 -25.68
N VAL A 25 -6.66 -32.66 -25.59
CA VAL A 25 -7.65 -32.09 -24.69
C VAL A 25 -8.66 -33.16 -24.28
N ALA A 26 -8.96 -33.21 -22.99
CA ALA A 26 -10.02 -33.99 -22.39
C ALA A 26 -11.00 -33.05 -21.69
N PHE A 27 -12.29 -33.38 -21.73
CA PHE A 27 -13.34 -32.51 -21.20
C PHE A 27 -14.07 -33.13 -20.00
N GLY A 28 -14.52 -32.27 -19.07
CA GLY A 28 -15.15 -32.70 -17.83
C GLY A 28 -16.47 -33.47 -17.98
N ASP A 29 -17.09 -33.41 -19.16
CA ASP A 29 -18.30 -34.15 -19.51
C ASP A 29 -18.02 -35.55 -20.09
N GLU A 30 -16.74 -35.90 -20.31
CA GLU A 30 -16.35 -37.18 -20.91
C GLU A 30 -16.33 -38.33 -19.88
N PRO A 31 -16.70 -39.56 -20.29
CA PRO A 31 -16.61 -40.72 -19.41
C PRO A 31 -15.20 -40.91 -18.88
N LEU A 32 -15.08 -41.22 -17.59
CA LEU A 32 -13.81 -41.49 -16.89
C LEU A 32 -12.87 -40.28 -16.69
N PHE A 33 -13.21 -39.06 -17.12
CA PHE A 33 -12.36 -37.87 -16.98
C PHE A 33 -11.75 -37.70 -15.57
N ARG A 34 -12.55 -37.90 -14.52
CA ARG A 34 -12.10 -37.77 -13.11
C ARG A 34 -11.09 -38.83 -12.65
N VAL A 35 -10.97 -39.95 -13.36
CA VAL A 35 -10.04 -41.03 -13.01
C VAL A 35 -8.88 -41.15 -14.00
N SER A 36 -8.99 -40.58 -15.21
CA SER A 36 -7.93 -40.55 -16.21
C SER A 36 -7.15 -39.23 -16.24
N ASP A 37 -7.86 -38.10 -16.27
CA ASP A 37 -7.29 -36.80 -16.61
C ASP A 37 -7.28 -35.83 -15.42
N ALA A 38 -8.24 -35.94 -14.50
CA ALA A 38 -8.40 -35.05 -13.35
C ALA A 38 -8.29 -35.80 -12.00
N LEU A 39 -7.35 -36.75 -11.90
CA LEU A 39 -7.14 -37.53 -10.68
C LEU A 39 -6.51 -36.65 -9.57
N PRO A 40 -7.20 -36.38 -8.45
CA PRO A 40 -6.64 -35.61 -7.34
C PRO A 40 -5.49 -36.37 -6.64
N ARG A 41 -4.48 -35.61 -6.23
CA ARG A 41 -3.36 -36.10 -5.40
C ARG A 41 -3.80 -36.31 -3.96
N ASN A 42 -4.60 -35.39 -3.43
CA ASN A 42 -5.15 -35.41 -2.09
C ASN A 42 -6.68 -35.44 -2.17
N LEU A 43 -7.31 -36.49 -1.65
CA LEU A 43 -8.76 -36.64 -1.71
C LEU A 43 -9.52 -35.76 -0.70
N GLU A 44 -8.81 -35.09 0.21
CA GLU A 44 -9.41 -34.20 1.22
C GLU A 44 -9.91 -32.88 0.61
N PHE A 45 -9.25 -32.38 -0.45
CA PHE A 45 -9.57 -31.11 -1.11
C PHE A 45 -9.81 -31.31 -2.60
N PRO A 46 -10.87 -32.03 -3.02
CA PRO A 46 -11.07 -32.36 -4.43
C PRO A 46 -11.41 -31.11 -5.26
N ALA A 47 -10.90 -31.06 -6.49
CA ALA A 47 -11.23 -30.02 -7.47
C ALA A 47 -11.52 -30.68 -8.84
N THR A 48 -12.53 -30.18 -9.55
CA THR A 48 -12.96 -30.70 -10.86
C THR A 48 -12.77 -29.64 -11.95
N PRO A 49 -11.73 -29.75 -12.79
CA PRO A 49 -11.55 -28.85 -13.92
C PRO A 49 -12.61 -29.09 -15.00
N VAL A 50 -12.90 -28.07 -15.80
CA VAL A 50 -13.82 -28.17 -16.95
C VAL A 50 -13.16 -28.86 -18.15
N ALA A 51 -11.83 -28.73 -18.27
CA ALA A 51 -11.02 -29.38 -19.29
C ALA A 51 -9.57 -29.53 -18.81
N VAL A 52 -8.88 -30.54 -19.33
CA VAL A 52 -7.43 -30.71 -19.20
C VAL A 52 -6.84 -30.73 -20.60
N THR A 53 -5.88 -29.84 -20.86
CA THR A 53 -5.18 -29.71 -22.13
C THR A 53 -3.74 -30.22 -22.00
N TYR A 54 -3.18 -30.75 -23.08
CA TYR A 54 -1.83 -31.34 -23.13
C TYR A 54 -1.05 -30.71 -24.29
N PRO A 55 -0.65 -29.44 -24.19
CA PRO A 55 0.01 -28.74 -25.30
C PRO A 55 1.40 -29.32 -25.60
N ASP A 56 1.76 -29.30 -26.88
CA ASP A 56 3.08 -29.69 -27.41
C ASP A 56 4.03 -28.49 -27.59
N SER A 57 3.53 -27.25 -27.52
CA SER A 57 4.34 -26.05 -27.73
C SER A 57 3.85 -24.83 -26.93
N PRO A 58 4.74 -23.84 -26.68
CA PRO A 58 4.35 -22.57 -26.06
C PRO A 58 3.23 -21.82 -26.81
N GLU A 59 3.17 -21.95 -28.14
CA GLU A 59 2.13 -21.32 -28.96
C GLU A 59 0.75 -21.91 -28.68
N GLN A 60 0.66 -23.23 -28.47
CA GLN A 60 -0.61 -23.85 -28.07
C GLN A 60 -1.06 -23.38 -26.69
N ILE A 61 -0.13 -23.18 -25.74
CA ILE A 61 -0.45 -22.59 -24.43
C ILE A 61 -0.99 -21.17 -24.60
N SER A 62 -0.36 -20.35 -25.45
CA SER A 62 -0.84 -19.01 -25.78
C SER A 62 -2.29 -19.02 -26.30
N ASP A 63 -2.61 -19.95 -27.20
CA ASP A 63 -3.95 -20.05 -27.76
C ASP A 63 -4.98 -20.62 -26.77
N ILE A 64 -4.57 -21.50 -25.85
CA ILE A 64 -5.40 -21.96 -24.74
C ILE A 64 -5.77 -20.79 -23.82
N LEU A 65 -4.80 -19.94 -23.45
CA LEU A 65 -5.04 -18.77 -22.60
C LEU A 65 -5.99 -17.77 -23.26
N LYS A 66 -5.77 -17.44 -24.54
CA LYS A 66 -6.71 -16.59 -25.31
C LYS A 66 -8.11 -17.20 -25.41
N CYS A 67 -8.21 -18.52 -25.42
CA CYS A 67 -9.51 -19.21 -25.40
C CYS A 67 -10.19 -19.06 -24.03
N ALA A 68 -9.45 -19.33 -22.96
CA ALA A 68 -9.94 -19.24 -21.60
C ALA A 68 -10.38 -17.81 -21.23
N ALA A 69 -9.62 -16.79 -21.63
CA ALA A 69 -9.96 -15.37 -21.43
C ALA A 69 -11.31 -15.01 -22.08
N ARG A 70 -11.51 -15.41 -23.36
CA ARG A 70 -12.78 -15.19 -24.07
C ARG A 70 -13.99 -15.83 -23.40
N HIS A 71 -13.77 -16.87 -22.61
CA HIS A 71 -14.82 -17.61 -21.91
C HIS A 71 -14.80 -17.40 -20.38
N GLN A 72 -14.00 -16.44 -19.87
CA GLN A 72 -13.87 -16.11 -18.45
C GLN A 72 -13.63 -17.35 -17.58
N ARG A 73 -12.64 -18.16 -17.98
CA ARG A 73 -12.24 -19.37 -17.25
C ARG A 73 -10.84 -19.22 -16.69
N ALA A 74 -10.69 -19.41 -15.38
CA ALA A 74 -9.39 -19.55 -14.74
C ALA A 74 -8.58 -20.68 -15.38
N VAL A 75 -7.27 -20.49 -15.47
CA VAL A 75 -6.31 -21.41 -16.06
C VAL A 75 -5.22 -21.73 -15.04
N GLN A 76 -4.86 -23.01 -14.94
CA GLN A 76 -3.79 -23.43 -14.05
C GLN A 76 -2.89 -24.48 -14.69
N ALA A 77 -1.59 -24.22 -14.62
CA ALA A 77 -0.59 -25.17 -15.09
C ALA A 77 -0.46 -26.37 -14.15
N ARG A 78 -0.38 -27.57 -14.71
CA ARG A 78 -0.10 -28.82 -13.98
C ARG A 78 1.26 -29.37 -14.36
N SER A 79 2.25 -29.04 -13.54
CA SER A 79 3.57 -29.69 -13.55
C SER A 79 3.56 -30.86 -12.58
N GLY A 80 2.84 -31.93 -12.96
CA GLY A 80 2.83 -33.20 -12.25
C GLY A 80 1.80 -33.41 -11.14
N GLY A 81 1.14 -32.35 -10.66
CA GLY A 81 -0.03 -32.46 -9.78
C GLY A 81 0.24 -32.79 -8.31
N HIS A 82 1.48 -32.68 -7.83
CA HIS A 82 1.84 -32.90 -6.43
C HIS A 82 1.54 -31.65 -5.57
N SER A 83 0.26 -31.25 -5.50
CA SER A 83 -0.23 -30.14 -4.67
C SER A 83 -1.24 -30.68 -3.67
N LEU A 84 -1.05 -30.40 -2.39
CA LEU A 84 -1.93 -30.91 -1.33
C LEU A 84 -3.33 -30.29 -1.37
N GLY A 85 -3.47 -29.07 -1.90
CA GLY A 85 -4.77 -28.45 -2.22
C GLY A 85 -5.30 -28.80 -3.62
N ASN A 86 -4.63 -29.70 -4.36
CA ASN A 86 -4.91 -30.00 -5.77
C ASN A 86 -4.94 -28.77 -6.68
N PHE A 87 -4.11 -27.76 -6.43
CA PHE A 87 -4.11 -26.57 -7.27
C PHE A 87 -3.67 -26.86 -8.70
N GLY A 88 -2.89 -27.91 -8.96
CA GLY A 88 -2.65 -28.37 -10.34
C GLY A 88 -3.92 -28.80 -11.11
N LEU A 89 -5.09 -28.90 -10.45
CA LEU A 89 -6.40 -29.13 -11.06
C LEU A 89 -7.27 -27.85 -11.10
N GLY A 90 -6.70 -26.70 -10.77
CA GLY A 90 -7.39 -25.42 -10.58
C GLY A 90 -7.68 -25.07 -9.12
N GLY A 91 -7.69 -26.05 -8.21
CA GLY A 91 -8.02 -25.87 -6.79
C GLY A 91 -9.49 -25.52 -6.50
N THR A 92 -10.22 -25.03 -7.49
CA THR A 92 -11.67 -24.84 -7.53
C THR A 92 -12.27 -25.54 -8.75
N ASP A 93 -13.59 -25.74 -8.75
CA ASP A 93 -14.29 -26.34 -9.88
C ASP A 93 -14.35 -25.38 -11.07
N GLY A 94 -14.18 -25.92 -12.28
CA GLY A 94 -14.44 -25.19 -13.53
C GLY A 94 -13.23 -24.53 -14.19
N ALA A 95 -12.03 -24.70 -13.64
CA ALA A 95 -10.78 -24.23 -14.26
C ALA A 95 -10.40 -25.04 -15.52
N VAL A 96 -9.63 -24.42 -16.42
CA VAL A 96 -8.93 -25.11 -17.52
C VAL A 96 -7.52 -25.47 -17.05
N VAL A 97 -7.17 -26.75 -17.13
CA VAL A 97 -5.84 -27.22 -16.74
C VAL A 97 -4.94 -27.29 -17.96
N VAL A 98 -3.73 -26.76 -17.85
CA VAL A 98 -2.66 -26.89 -18.84
C VAL A 98 -1.64 -27.89 -18.31
N ASP A 99 -1.72 -29.13 -18.77
CA ASP A 99 -0.83 -30.20 -18.34
C ASP A 99 0.52 -30.13 -19.07
N MET A 100 1.59 -30.01 -18.29
CA MET A 100 2.94 -29.77 -18.83
C MET A 100 3.69 -31.07 -19.14
N SER A 101 3.04 -32.24 -19.11
CA SER A 101 3.69 -33.55 -19.26
C SER A 101 4.39 -33.78 -20.60
N HIS A 102 4.11 -32.99 -21.64
CA HIS A 102 4.85 -33.06 -22.91
C HIS A 102 6.15 -32.23 -22.93
N PHE A 103 6.32 -31.30 -21.98
CA PHE A 103 7.53 -30.49 -21.84
C PHE A 103 8.58 -31.20 -20.98
N GLN A 104 9.18 -32.26 -21.53
CA GLN A 104 10.16 -33.14 -20.87
C GLN A 104 11.61 -32.87 -21.26
N GLN A 105 11.88 -31.76 -21.97
CA GLN A 105 13.20 -31.47 -22.49
C GLN A 105 14.25 -31.40 -21.38
N LEU A 106 15.41 -32.05 -21.59
CA LEU A 106 16.50 -32.05 -20.62
C LEU A 106 17.85 -32.11 -21.34
N SER A 107 18.65 -31.07 -21.20
CA SER A 107 19.98 -30.99 -21.79
C SER A 107 20.96 -30.28 -20.84
N MET A 108 22.26 -30.48 -21.07
CA MET A 108 23.34 -29.89 -20.28
C MET A 108 24.34 -29.24 -21.22
N ASP A 109 24.69 -27.98 -20.95
CA ASP A 109 25.89 -27.36 -21.50
C ASP A 109 27.08 -27.72 -20.60
N SER A 110 27.99 -28.55 -21.13
CA SER A 110 29.15 -29.02 -20.38
C SER A 110 30.19 -27.94 -20.11
N SER A 111 30.18 -26.83 -20.85
CA SER A 111 31.13 -25.72 -20.68
C SER A 111 30.71 -24.77 -19.54
N SER A 112 29.42 -24.46 -19.44
CA SER A 112 28.86 -23.58 -18.41
C SER A 112 28.30 -24.33 -17.21
N HIS A 113 28.14 -25.65 -17.30
CA HIS A 113 27.47 -26.52 -16.33
C HIS A 113 26.02 -26.11 -16.02
N LYS A 114 25.34 -25.54 -17.03
CA LYS A 114 23.93 -25.18 -16.95
C LYS A 114 23.08 -26.23 -17.64
N ALA A 115 21.97 -26.59 -17.00
CA ALA A 115 20.98 -27.50 -17.56
C ALA A 115 19.78 -26.72 -18.09
N THR A 116 19.25 -27.12 -19.25
CA THR A 116 17.94 -26.67 -19.75
C THR A 116 16.93 -27.75 -19.44
N ILE A 117 15.84 -27.37 -18.77
CA ILE A 117 14.89 -28.30 -18.14
C ILE A 117 13.46 -27.90 -18.51
N GLY A 118 12.67 -28.90 -18.91
CA GLY A 118 11.24 -28.78 -19.12
C GLY A 118 10.46 -28.90 -17.80
N PRO A 119 9.42 -28.07 -17.59
CA PRO A 119 8.60 -28.06 -16.38
C PRO A 119 7.86 -29.38 -16.09
N GLY A 120 7.62 -30.20 -17.13
CA GLY A 120 6.90 -31.47 -17.04
C GLY A 120 7.68 -32.60 -16.36
N LEU A 121 8.99 -32.45 -16.20
CA LEU A 121 9.86 -33.46 -15.59
C LEU A 121 9.48 -33.71 -14.12
N ARG A 122 9.72 -34.93 -13.64
CA ARG A 122 9.63 -35.25 -12.21
C ARG A 122 10.99 -35.08 -11.55
N LEU A 123 11.00 -34.78 -10.25
CA LEU A 123 12.25 -34.60 -9.50
C LEU A 123 13.17 -35.82 -9.59
N GLN A 124 12.63 -37.04 -9.60
CA GLN A 124 13.45 -38.25 -9.77
C GLN A 124 14.18 -38.30 -11.12
N ASP A 125 13.54 -37.82 -12.19
CA ASP A 125 14.08 -37.94 -13.56
C ASP A 125 15.18 -36.90 -13.75
N LEU A 126 14.94 -35.68 -13.24
CA LEU A 126 15.95 -34.64 -13.14
C LEU A 126 17.16 -35.11 -12.32
N ALA A 127 16.94 -35.62 -11.10
CA ALA A 127 18.01 -36.04 -10.21
C ALA A 127 18.86 -37.16 -10.81
N ARG A 128 18.22 -38.18 -11.41
CA ARG A 128 18.93 -39.30 -12.08
C ARG A 128 19.72 -38.83 -13.29
N GLN A 129 19.17 -37.94 -14.12
CA GLN A 129 19.88 -37.45 -15.29
C GLN A 129 21.07 -36.56 -14.91
N LEU A 130 20.91 -35.67 -13.92
CA LEU A 130 22.03 -34.89 -13.38
C LEU A 130 23.14 -35.81 -12.84
N ALA A 131 22.78 -36.92 -12.21
CA ALA A 131 23.74 -37.90 -11.72
C ALA A 131 24.59 -38.53 -12.85
N VAL A 132 24.00 -38.79 -14.03
CA VAL A 132 24.74 -39.27 -15.21
C VAL A 132 25.82 -38.27 -15.64
N TRP A 133 25.54 -36.97 -15.50
CA TRP A 133 26.50 -35.90 -15.78
C TRP A 133 27.46 -35.58 -14.63
N ASN A 134 27.41 -36.35 -13.53
CA ASN A 134 28.13 -36.09 -12.29
C ASN A 134 27.84 -34.67 -11.72
N ARG A 135 26.60 -34.20 -11.93
CA ARG A 135 26.07 -32.93 -11.44
C ARG A 135 24.94 -33.16 -10.45
N ALA A 136 24.64 -32.13 -9.67
CA ALA A 136 23.53 -32.08 -8.73
C ALA A 136 23.01 -30.64 -8.61
N MET A 137 21.82 -30.48 -8.07
CA MET A 137 21.28 -29.20 -7.61
C MET A 137 20.38 -29.46 -6.41
N THR A 138 19.93 -28.41 -5.73
CA THR A 138 18.92 -28.59 -4.69
C THR A 138 17.58 -28.97 -5.29
N HIS A 139 16.97 -30.02 -4.73
CA HIS A 139 15.63 -30.47 -5.05
C HIS A 139 15.02 -31.24 -3.86
N GLY A 140 13.70 -31.39 -3.85
CA GLY A 140 12.94 -32.13 -2.85
C GLY A 140 13.18 -33.64 -2.88
N ASN A 141 12.67 -34.34 -1.87
CA ASN A 141 12.80 -35.79 -1.70
C ASN A 141 11.66 -36.61 -2.33
N CYS A 142 10.49 -36.01 -2.56
CA CYS A 142 9.36 -36.69 -3.18
C CYS A 142 9.60 -36.89 -4.69
N PRO A 143 9.77 -38.13 -5.18
CA PRO A 143 10.16 -38.40 -6.57
C PRO A 143 9.10 -37.98 -7.59
N THR A 144 7.82 -37.96 -7.20
CA THR A 144 6.68 -37.64 -8.07
C THR A 144 6.38 -36.15 -8.16
N VAL A 145 7.05 -35.28 -7.40
CA VAL A 145 6.88 -33.83 -7.54
C VAL A 145 7.36 -33.40 -8.93
N GLY A 146 6.62 -32.52 -9.59
CA GLY A 146 7.05 -31.95 -10.87
C GLY A 146 8.00 -30.78 -10.68
N VAL A 147 8.98 -30.70 -11.56
CA VAL A 147 10.04 -29.69 -11.55
C VAL A 147 9.46 -28.28 -11.68
N GLY A 148 8.50 -28.08 -12.60
CA GLY A 148 7.96 -26.76 -12.89
C GLY A 148 7.37 -26.06 -11.67
N GLY A 149 6.63 -26.78 -10.82
CA GLY A 149 6.13 -26.22 -9.55
C GLY A 149 7.24 -26.07 -8.51
N HIS A 150 8.07 -27.10 -8.31
CA HIS A 150 9.08 -27.10 -7.24
C HIS A 150 10.13 -25.99 -7.39
N LEU A 151 10.59 -25.72 -8.61
CA LEU A 151 11.63 -24.72 -8.88
C LEU A 151 11.09 -23.28 -8.90
N THR A 152 9.78 -23.07 -8.81
CA THR A 152 9.15 -21.75 -8.97
C THR A 152 8.39 -21.28 -7.73
N ILE A 153 8.45 -22.02 -6.61
CA ILE A 153 7.78 -21.66 -5.33
C ILE A 153 8.74 -21.76 -4.12
N GLY A 154 10.04 -21.76 -4.37
CA GLY A 154 11.09 -21.97 -3.37
C GLY A 154 11.85 -23.25 -3.68
N GLY A 155 11.24 -24.38 -3.32
CA GLY A 155 11.80 -25.71 -3.54
C GLY A 155 12.85 -26.06 -2.50
N ILE A 156 12.39 -26.36 -1.29
CA ILE A 156 13.23 -26.82 -0.18
C ILE A 156 13.69 -28.26 -0.44
N GLY A 157 14.98 -28.50 -0.22
CA GLY A 157 15.58 -29.83 -0.32
C GLY A 157 16.73 -30.01 0.68
N PRO A 158 17.22 -31.25 0.89
CA PRO A 158 18.25 -31.54 1.89
C PRO A 158 19.59 -30.81 1.67
N THR A 159 19.92 -30.43 0.43
CA THR A 159 21.12 -29.65 0.12
C THR A 159 20.90 -28.14 0.14
N ALA A 160 19.71 -27.66 0.52
CA ALA A 160 19.36 -26.24 0.42
C ALA A 160 20.28 -25.34 1.28
N ARG A 161 20.69 -25.83 2.45
CA ARG A 161 21.66 -25.10 3.29
C ARG A 161 23.02 -24.91 2.63
N GLN A 162 23.39 -25.82 1.73
CA GLN A 162 24.67 -25.80 1.05
C GLN A 162 24.65 -24.92 -0.20
N TRP A 163 23.57 -24.93 -0.98
CA TRP A 163 23.54 -24.29 -2.31
C TRP A 163 22.43 -23.25 -2.52
N GLY A 164 21.51 -23.07 -1.57
CA GLY A 164 20.31 -22.25 -1.71
C GLY A 164 19.08 -23.12 -2.02
N LEU A 165 17.91 -22.50 -2.12
CA LEU A 165 16.67 -23.18 -2.53
C LEU A 165 16.75 -23.62 -4.00
N ALA A 166 15.91 -24.56 -4.44
CA ALA A 166 15.89 -25.00 -5.84
C ALA A 166 15.72 -23.82 -6.82
N LEU A 167 14.90 -22.83 -6.46
CA LEU A 167 14.69 -21.62 -7.24
C LEU A 167 15.94 -20.73 -7.35
N ASP A 168 16.87 -20.81 -6.41
CA ASP A 168 18.11 -20.04 -6.44
C ASP A 168 19.07 -20.57 -7.52
N HIS A 169 18.80 -21.75 -8.07
CA HIS A 169 19.54 -22.30 -9.20
C HIS A 169 19.02 -21.79 -10.55
N VAL A 170 17.86 -21.15 -10.61
CA VAL A 170 17.27 -20.69 -11.87
C VAL A 170 17.99 -19.42 -12.34
N ASP A 171 18.56 -19.49 -13.54
CA ASP A 171 19.24 -18.35 -14.20
C ASP A 171 18.33 -17.66 -15.23
N GLN A 172 17.40 -18.42 -15.82
CA GLN A 172 16.46 -17.92 -16.83
C GLN A 172 15.18 -18.77 -16.82
N VAL A 173 14.05 -18.11 -17.07
CA VAL A 173 12.73 -18.72 -17.25
C VAL A 173 12.19 -18.33 -18.62
N GLU A 174 11.63 -19.28 -19.35
CA GLU A 174 10.69 -19.02 -20.45
C GLU A 174 9.28 -19.35 -19.97
N ALA A 175 8.32 -18.46 -20.19
CA ALA A 175 6.94 -18.63 -19.76
C ALA A 175 5.96 -17.99 -20.76
N VAL A 176 4.71 -18.45 -20.71
CA VAL A 176 3.57 -17.83 -21.39
C VAL A 176 2.72 -17.08 -20.36
N LEU A 177 2.53 -15.77 -20.57
CA LEU A 177 1.77 -14.88 -19.67
C LEU A 177 0.27 -14.97 -19.94
N GLY A 178 -0.57 -14.42 -19.04
CA GLY A 178 -2.04 -14.46 -19.14
C GLY A 178 -2.60 -13.88 -20.45
N ASP A 179 -1.94 -12.87 -21.00
CA ASP A 179 -2.26 -12.28 -22.32
C ASP A 179 -1.80 -13.12 -23.54
N GLY A 180 -1.12 -14.24 -23.29
CA GLY A 180 -0.61 -15.17 -24.30
C GLY A 180 0.78 -14.83 -24.84
N ARG A 181 1.47 -13.78 -24.37
CA ARG A 181 2.86 -13.51 -24.78
C ARG A 181 3.82 -14.59 -24.26
N ILE A 182 4.72 -15.05 -25.13
CA ILE A 182 5.83 -15.92 -24.77
C ILE A 182 7.04 -15.04 -24.44
N VAL A 183 7.53 -15.13 -23.21
CA VAL A 183 8.60 -14.27 -22.70
C VAL A 183 9.76 -15.07 -22.15
N LYS A 184 10.97 -14.53 -22.28
CA LYS A 184 12.15 -14.98 -21.56
C LYS A 184 12.55 -13.93 -20.54
N SER A 185 12.83 -14.37 -19.32
CA SER A 185 13.18 -13.48 -18.21
C SER A 185 14.40 -14.02 -17.46
N SER A 186 15.29 -13.13 -17.05
CA SER A 186 16.53 -13.40 -16.32
C SER A 186 16.87 -12.22 -15.41
N SER A 187 17.99 -12.30 -14.68
CA SER A 187 18.50 -11.19 -13.87
C SER A 187 18.90 -9.92 -14.64
N PHE A 188 18.86 -9.95 -15.98
CA PHE A 188 19.22 -8.83 -16.85
C PHE A 188 18.21 -8.58 -17.99
N GLN A 189 17.12 -9.34 -18.03
CA GLN A 189 16.08 -9.23 -19.05
C GLN A 189 14.72 -9.47 -18.40
N ASN A 190 13.76 -8.54 -18.54
CA ASN A 190 12.45 -8.63 -17.91
C ASN A 190 12.55 -8.93 -16.40
N THR A 191 13.29 -8.09 -15.67
CA THR A 191 13.75 -8.37 -14.31
C THR A 191 12.61 -8.51 -13.30
N ASP A 192 11.52 -7.75 -13.45
CA ASP A 192 10.35 -7.86 -12.58
C ASP A 192 9.60 -9.17 -12.83
N LEU A 193 9.39 -9.53 -14.09
CA LEU A 193 8.86 -10.85 -14.47
C LEU A 193 9.75 -11.99 -13.98
N PHE A 194 11.07 -11.85 -14.06
CA PHE A 194 11.98 -12.86 -13.52
C PHE A 194 11.85 -13.00 -12.00
N PHE A 195 11.74 -11.88 -11.28
CA PHE A 195 11.48 -11.87 -9.85
C PHE A 195 10.18 -12.63 -9.50
N ALA A 196 9.09 -12.35 -10.22
CA ALA A 196 7.78 -12.94 -9.99
C ALA A 196 7.71 -14.44 -10.36
N LEU A 197 8.16 -14.80 -11.56
CA LEU A 197 8.24 -16.19 -12.02
C LEU A 197 9.19 -17.03 -11.16
N ASN A 198 10.19 -16.40 -10.52
CA ASN A 198 11.10 -17.08 -9.60
C ASN A 198 10.59 -17.02 -8.15
N GLY A 199 9.46 -17.66 -7.87
CA GLY A 199 8.89 -17.77 -6.52
C GLY A 199 7.36 -17.67 -6.44
N ALA A 200 6.71 -17.21 -7.51
CA ALA A 200 5.24 -17.10 -7.63
C ALA A 200 4.71 -17.50 -9.02
N ALA A 201 5.46 -18.28 -9.83
CA ALA A 201 5.05 -18.59 -11.21
C ALA A 201 3.61 -19.10 -11.40
N PRO A 202 3.03 -19.95 -10.52
CA PRO A 202 1.69 -20.48 -10.72
C PRO A 202 0.59 -19.44 -10.96
N ASN A 203 0.78 -18.17 -10.52
CA ASN A 203 -0.14 -17.05 -10.73
C ASN A 203 0.30 -16.00 -11.74
N ILE A 204 1.53 -16.10 -12.25
CA ILE A 204 2.15 -15.10 -13.11
C ILE A 204 2.28 -15.60 -14.56
N GLY A 205 2.64 -16.86 -14.75
CA GLY A 205 2.90 -17.40 -16.08
C GLY A 205 3.08 -18.91 -16.12
N ILE A 206 2.71 -19.52 -17.24
CA ILE A 206 2.93 -20.94 -17.49
C ILE A 206 4.36 -21.13 -18.00
N VAL A 207 5.25 -21.55 -17.11
CA VAL A 207 6.65 -21.86 -17.45
C VAL A 207 6.71 -22.96 -18.51
N THR A 208 7.50 -22.76 -19.56
CA THR A 208 7.75 -23.72 -20.65
C THR A 208 9.17 -24.25 -20.64
N GLN A 209 10.13 -23.49 -20.08
CA GLN A 209 11.53 -23.89 -19.99
C GLN A 209 12.24 -23.18 -18.81
N LEU A 210 13.14 -23.89 -18.15
CA LEU A 210 14.02 -23.38 -17.11
C LEU A 210 15.48 -23.62 -17.50
N THR A 211 16.33 -22.60 -17.39
CA THR A 211 17.79 -22.76 -17.43
C THR A 211 18.32 -22.66 -16.02
N VAL A 212 18.98 -23.71 -15.53
CA VAL A 212 19.47 -23.77 -14.15
C VAL A 212 20.97 -24.01 -14.07
N ARG A 213 21.62 -23.41 -13.07
CA ARG A 213 23.00 -23.70 -12.70
C ARG A 213 23.08 -24.97 -11.85
N THR A 214 24.07 -25.82 -12.12
CA THR A 214 24.27 -27.08 -11.38
C THR A 214 25.59 -27.06 -10.61
N HIS A 215 25.75 -27.99 -9.67
CA HIS A 215 26.93 -28.18 -8.82
C HIS A 215 27.56 -29.56 -9.08
N PRO A 216 28.86 -29.75 -8.78
CA PRO A 216 29.45 -31.08 -8.74
C PRO A 216 28.68 -31.98 -7.77
N ALA A 217 28.39 -33.22 -8.17
CA ALA A 217 27.67 -34.16 -7.33
C ALA A 217 28.50 -34.55 -6.09
N PRO A 218 27.90 -34.57 -4.87
CA PRO A 218 28.57 -35.05 -3.67
C PRO A 218 29.02 -36.50 -3.82
N SER A 219 30.28 -36.77 -3.48
CA SER A 219 30.87 -38.11 -3.57
C SER A 219 30.59 -38.99 -2.34
N VAL A 220 30.25 -38.39 -1.21
CA VAL A 220 29.97 -39.08 0.05
C VAL A 220 28.95 -38.28 0.88
N ALA A 221 28.09 -38.99 1.60
CA ALA A 221 27.23 -38.43 2.63
C ALA A 221 27.08 -39.39 3.81
N VAL A 222 26.81 -38.85 4.99
CA VAL A 222 26.44 -39.61 6.19
C VAL A 222 24.96 -39.41 6.45
N GLU A 223 24.17 -40.47 6.37
CA GLU A 223 22.77 -40.47 6.78
C GLU A 223 22.67 -40.91 8.24
N TYR A 224 21.92 -40.16 9.05
CA TYR A 224 21.82 -40.41 10.49
C TYR A 224 20.39 -40.22 11.01
N SER A 225 20.06 -40.96 12.07
CA SER A 225 18.81 -40.88 12.82
C SER A 225 19.10 -41.29 14.27
N TYR A 226 18.77 -40.39 15.19
CA TYR A 226 19.00 -40.53 16.62
C TYR A 226 17.72 -40.28 17.40
N THR A 227 17.36 -41.20 18.29
CA THR A 227 16.23 -41.03 19.22
C THR A 227 16.74 -40.66 20.60
N ILE A 228 16.08 -39.73 21.28
CA ILE A 228 16.38 -39.33 22.66
C ILE A 228 15.45 -40.12 23.60
N ASP A 229 15.98 -40.84 24.60
CA ASP A 229 15.14 -41.39 25.69
C ASP A 229 14.85 -40.26 26.67
N LEU A 230 13.58 -39.97 26.87
CA LEU A 230 13.11 -38.99 27.83
C LEU A 230 11.94 -39.61 28.59
N ASP A 231 11.75 -39.19 29.83
CA ASP A 231 10.57 -39.59 30.57
C ASP A 231 9.32 -39.06 29.82
N PRO A 232 8.38 -39.93 29.40
CA PRO A 232 7.21 -39.50 28.64
C PRO A 232 6.28 -38.58 29.45
N GLU A 233 6.40 -38.52 30.77
CA GLU A 233 5.62 -37.65 31.65
C GLU A 233 6.38 -36.36 32.06
N ASP A 234 7.69 -36.25 31.77
CA ASP A 234 8.51 -35.06 32.06
C ASP A 234 8.62 -34.13 30.83
N PHE A 235 7.57 -33.34 30.60
CA PHE A 235 7.55 -32.36 29.51
C PHE A 235 8.61 -31.26 29.66
N GLN A 236 9.12 -31.00 30.87
CA GLN A 236 10.16 -30.00 31.08
C GLN A 236 11.52 -30.53 30.60
N GLN A 237 11.83 -31.79 30.85
CA GLN A 237 13.01 -32.45 30.30
C GLN A 237 12.97 -32.49 28.77
N GLN A 238 11.81 -32.77 28.19
CA GLN A 238 11.61 -32.76 26.74
C GLN A 238 11.73 -31.37 26.13
N ALA A 239 11.17 -30.34 26.77
CA ALA A 239 11.35 -28.96 26.35
C ALA A 239 12.83 -28.52 26.44
N SER A 240 13.56 -28.97 27.47
CA SER A 240 15.00 -28.70 27.58
C SER A 240 15.79 -29.34 26.42
N ALA A 241 15.49 -30.59 26.06
CA ALA A 241 16.13 -31.24 24.91
C ALA A 241 15.81 -30.53 23.59
N PHE A 242 14.59 -30.00 23.44
CA PHE A 242 14.22 -29.14 22.32
C PHE A 242 15.01 -27.82 22.33
N ALA A 243 15.17 -27.17 23.49
CA ALA A 243 15.94 -25.94 23.62
C ALA A 243 17.42 -26.14 23.25
N ASP A 244 18.00 -27.29 23.62
CA ASP A 244 19.36 -27.67 23.20
C ASP A 244 19.46 -27.84 21.67
N TRP A 245 18.46 -28.46 21.05
CA TRP A 245 18.37 -28.56 19.59
C TRP A 245 18.21 -27.19 18.92
N GLN A 246 17.32 -26.34 19.44
CA GLN A 246 17.10 -24.98 18.94
C GLN A 246 18.40 -24.15 19.02
N THR A 247 19.14 -24.29 20.11
CA THR A 247 20.45 -23.64 20.30
C THR A 247 21.49 -24.13 19.29
N LEU A 248 21.54 -25.45 19.03
CA LEU A 248 22.43 -26.01 18.03
C LEU A 248 22.13 -25.47 16.62
N VAL A 249 20.86 -25.45 16.22
CA VAL A 249 20.49 -25.06 14.85
C VAL A 249 20.58 -23.55 14.63
N ALA A 250 20.49 -22.75 15.69
CA ALA A 250 20.70 -21.30 15.66
C ALA A 250 22.20 -20.90 15.59
N ASP A 251 23.15 -21.83 15.76
CA ASP A 251 24.58 -21.51 15.69
C ASP A 251 24.98 -21.10 14.25
N PRO A 252 25.42 -19.84 14.03
CA PRO A 252 25.82 -19.38 12.70
C PRO A 252 27.06 -20.11 12.15
N LYS A 253 27.81 -20.81 13.00
CA LYS A 253 28.98 -21.62 12.61
C LYS A 253 28.60 -23.04 12.19
N LEU A 254 27.33 -23.43 12.31
CA LEU A 254 26.88 -24.78 11.97
C LEU A 254 27.13 -25.07 10.47
N PRO A 255 27.92 -26.11 10.12
CA PRO A 255 28.29 -26.35 8.74
C PRO A 255 27.11 -26.46 7.79
N ARG A 256 27.17 -25.76 6.66
CA ARG A 256 26.12 -25.74 5.62
C ARG A 256 25.83 -27.11 4.97
N LYS A 257 26.77 -28.06 5.10
CA LYS A 257 26.64 -29.46 4.64
C LYS A 257 25.68 -30.31 5.48
N LEU A 258 25.24 -29.81 6.65
CA LEU A 258 24.38 -30.54 7.57
C LEU A 258 22.90 -30.26 7.27
N ASP A 259 22.18 -31.26 6.79
CA ASP A 259 20.72 -31.31 6.86
C ASP A 259 20.32 -31.92 8.21
N ILE A 260 19.48 -31.23 8.97
CA ILE A 260 19.04 -31.68 10.30
C ILE A 260 17.57 -31.30 10.51
N SER A 261 16.79 -32.27 10.98
CA SER A 261 15.41 -32.08 11.41
C SER A 261 15.20 -32.72 12.77
N LEU A 262 14.35 -32.12 13.59
CA LEU A 262 13.77 -32.74 14.78
C LEU A 262 12.33 -33.12 14.46
N THR A 263 11.92 -34.35 14.77
CA THR A 263 10.56 -34.83 14.54
C THR A 263 9.95 -35.31 15.85
N ILE A 264 8.72 -34.88 16.10
CA ILE A 264 7.88 -35.33 17.21
C ILE A 264 6.77 -36.21 16.64
N ARG A 265 6.64 -37.44 17.14
CA ARG A 265 5.62 -38.41 16.73
C ARG A 265 4.72 -38.80 17.91
N ALA A 266 3.75 -39.67 17.65
CA ALA A 266 2.94 -40.32 18.68
C ALA A 266 3.82 -40.86 19.83
N GLN A 267 3.32 -40.74 21.07
CA GLN A 267 4.06 -40.95 22.33
C GLN A 267 5.17 -39.91 22.60
N VAL A 268 5.17 -38.79 21.88
CA VAL A 268 6.08 -37.65 22.07
C VAL A 268 7.56 -38.03 21.95
N VAL A 269 7.86 -39.00 21.09
CA VAL A 269 9.24 -39.41 20.83
C VAL A 269 9.95 -38.33 20.00
N LEU A 270 11.05 -37.79 20.53
CA LEU A 270 11.94 -36.87 19.83
C LEU A 270 12.97 -37.64 19.01
N GLU A 271 12.96 -37.43 17.69
CA GLU A 271 13.97 -37.97 16.78
C GLU A 271 14.71 -36.85 16.04
N ILE A 272 16.04 -36.86 16.13
CA ILE A 272 16.92 -35.99 15.34
C ILE A 272 17.44 -36.81 14.15
N SER A 273 17.19 -36.36 12.93
CA SER A 273 17.61 -37.07 11.72
C SER A 273 18.02 -36.12 10.60
N GLY A 274 18.74 -36.65 9.62
CA GLY A 274 19.14 -35.88 8.45
C GLY A 274 20.30 -36.51 7.68
N LYS A 275 20.99 -35.69 6.89
CA LYS A 275 22.16 -36.08 6.11
C LYS A 275 23.27 -35.04 6.23
N PHE A 276 24.50 -35.50 6.33
CA PHE A 276 25.68 -34.65 6.22
C PHE A 276 26.40 -34.92 4.91
N TYR A 277 26.47 -33.93 4.03
CA TYR A 277 27.09 -34.03 2.70
C TYR A 277 28.63 -33.90 2.78
N GLY A 278 29.26 -34.88 3.42
CA GLY A 278 30.70 -34.95 3.61
C GLY A 278 31.14 -36.29 4.21
N THR A 279 32.39 -36.34 4.66
CA THR A 279 33.01 -37.55 5.22
C THR A 279 32.51 -37.82 6.65
N LEU A 280 32.61 -39.08 7.09
CA LEU A 280 32.31 -39.46 8.47
C LEU A 280 33.14 -38.67 9.50
N LYS A 281 34.43 -38.43 9.22
CA LYS A 281 35.31 -37.64 10.09
C LYS A 281 34.82 -36.19 10.28
N GLU A 282 34.36 -35.55 9.20
CA GLU A 282 33.78 -34.20 9.27
C GLU A 282 32.46 -34.19 10.04
N PHE A 283 31.65 -35.25 9.90
CA PHE A 283 30.39 -35.41 10.65
C PHE A 283 30.64 -35.62 12.14
N ASP A 284 31.57 -36.52 12.51
CA ASP A 284 31.93 -36.79 13.91
C ASP A 284 32.44 -35.53 14.62
N ALA A 285 33.14 -34.65 13.89
CA ALA A 285 33.63 -33.37 14.40
C ALA A 285 32.51 -32.37 14.80
N LEU A 286 31.26 -32.60 14.39
CA LEU A 286 30.11 -31.81 14.84
C LEU A 286 29.78 -32.06 16.32
N GLY A 287 30.22 -33.18 16.88
CA GLY A 287 30.01 -33.52 18.29
C GLY A 287 28.53 -33.71 18.67
N LEU A 288 27.66 -34.13 17.73
CA LEU A 288 26.24 -34.31 18.01
C LEU A 288 26.01 -35.32 19.14
N GLU A 289 26.78 -36.41 19.16
CA GLU A 289 26.68 -37.45 20.19
C GLU A 289 27.17 -37.01 21.58
N THR A 290 27.95 -35.92 21.66
CA THR A 290 28.35 -35.33 22.95
C THR A 290 27.36 -34.30 23.45
N ARG A 291 26.48 -33.78 22.57
CA ARG A 291 25.49 -32.75 22.91
C ARG A 291 24.17 -33.33 23.40
N PHE A 292 23.79 -34.51 22.91
CA PHE A 292 22.52 -35.14 23.26
C PHE A 292 22.72 -36.57 23.77
N ASN A 293 21.85 -37.00 24.69
CA ASN A 293 21.84 -38.35 25.20
C ASN A 293 20.90 -39.26 24.39
N PHE A 294 21.44 -39.94 23.38
CA PHE A 294 20.65 -40.77 22.46
C PHE A 294 20.47 -42.21 22.94
N SER A 295 19.24 -42.71 22.93
CA SER A 295 18.89 -44.11 23.27
C SER A 295 18.99 -45.07 22.09
N ARG A 296 18.74 -44.58 20.87
CA ARG A 296 18.88 -45.36 19.63
C ARG A 296 19.62 -44.55 18.59
N LYS A 297 20.57 -45.20 17.93
CA LYS A 297 21.43 -44.59 16.91
C LYS A 297 21.40 -45.43 15.63
N ARG A 298 21.09 -44.80 14.51
CA ARG A 298 21.19 -45.38 13.17
C ARG A 298 22.03 -44.44 12.32
N MET A 299 23.08 -44.98 11.72
CA MET A 299 23.98 -44.22 10.86
C MET A 299 24.45 -45.09 9.69
N ARG A 300 24.54 -44.49 8.50
CA ARG A 300 25.03 -45.15 7.29
C ARG A 300 25.86 -44.18 6.45
N VAL A 301 27.04 -44.61 6.03
CA VAL A 301 27.86 -43.88 5.04
C VAL A 301 27.42 -44.28 3.64
N LEU A 302 27.07 -43.28 2.83
CA LEU A 302 26.62 -43.42 1.45
C LEU A 302 27.73 -42.94 0.52
N THR A 303 28.21 -43.82 -0.36
CA THR A 303 29.28 -43.51 -1.32
C THR A 303 28.74 -43.43 -2.74
N GLY A 304 29.11 -42.35 -3.44
CA GLY A 304 28.64 -42.04 -4.78
C GLY A 304 27.24 -41.44 -4.81
N TRP A 305 27.04 -40.47 -5.70
CA TRP A 305 25.78 -39.75 -5.83
C TRP A 305 24.55 -40.64 -6.11
N PRO A 306 24.62 -41.69 -6.94
CA PRO A 306 23.47 -42.60 -7.13
C PRO A 306 22.99 -43.29 -5.83
N SER A 307 23.92 -43.65 -4.94
CA SER A 307 23.59 -44.23 -3.63
C SER A 307 22.91 -43.21 -2.71
N ILE A 308 23.43 -41.98 -2.72
CA ILE A 308 22.86 -40.85 -1.96
C ILE A 308 21.45 -40.53 -2.45
N LEU A 309 21.23 -40.50 -3.76
CA LEU A 309 19.91 -40.26 -4.36
C LEU A 309 18.91 -41.35 -4.01
N ASN A 310 19.29 -42.63 -4.13
CA ASN A 310 18.41 -43.75 -3.78
C ASN A 310 18.02 -43.73 -2.29
N ALA A 311 18.89 -43.23 -1.41
CA ALA A 311 18.57 -43.05 0.01
C ALA A 311 17.76 -41.76 0.30
N THR A 312 17.62 -40.86 -0.67
CA THR A 312 16.92 -39.57 -0.50
C THR A 312 15.51 -39.61 -1.06
N LEU A 313 15.29 -40.25 -2.22
CA LEU A 313 14.00 -40.27 -2.90
C LEU A 313 13.03 -41.26 -2.25
N SER A 314 11.86 -40.77 -1.82
CA SER A 314 10.80 -41.58 -1.21
C SER A 314 9.42 -40.97 -1.45
N ASP A 315 8.43 -41.77 -1.83
CA ASP A 315 7.01 -41.37 -1.88
C ASP A 315 6.19 -42.32 -1.01
N PRO A 316 5.65 -41.85 0.12
CA PRO A 316 4.89 -42.70 1.02
C PRO A 316 3.46 -42.99 0.52
N GLY A 317 2.99 -42.37 -0.58
CA GLY A 317 1.76 -42.78 -1.28
C GLY A 317 0.43 -42.46 -0.58
N TRP A 318 0.42 -41.57 0.42
CA TRP A 318 -0.79 -41.18 1.15
C TRP A 318 -1.86 -40.56 0.24
N ARG A 319 -3.14 -40.83 0.50
CA ARG A 319 -4.27 -40.34 -0.35
C ARG A 319 -5.10 -39.25 0.31
N TYR A 320 -5.08 -39.16 1.64
CA TYR A 320 -5.66 -38.08 2.41
C TYR A 320 -4.57 -37.49 3.30
N SER A 321 -4.41 -36.17 3.24
CA SER A 321 -3.39 -35.44 3.97
C SER A 321 -3.85 -34.04 4.34
N TYR A 322 -3.37 -33.57 5.48
CA TYR A 322 -3.49 -32.19 5.91
C TYR A 322 -2.15 -31.75 6.48
N ASP A 323 -1.58 -30.73 5.84
CA ASP A 323 -0.28 -30.17 6.19
C ASP A 323 -0.47 -28.67 6.46
N LYS A 324 0.16 -28.17 7.52
CA LYS A 324 0.22 -26.73 7.86
C LYS A 324 1.66 -26.38 8.23
N THR A 325 2.10 -25.17 7.88
CA THR A 325 3.49 -24.73 8.11
C THR A 325 3.58 -23.50 9.00
N MET A 326 4.69 -23.38 9.73
CA MET A 326 5.06 -22.19 10.50
C MET A 326 6.58 -21.95 10.42
N GLY A 327 6.98 -20.75 10.01
CA GLY A 327 8.39 -20.34 10.02
C GLY A 327 8.81 -19.71 11.34
N ILE A 328 9.93 -20.19 11.91
CA ILE A 328 10.56 -19.59 13.09
C ILE A 328 11.80 -18.81 12.68
N THR A 329 11.93 -17.57 13.15
CA THR A 329 13.08 -16.69 12.86
C THR A 329 14.04 -16.66 14.06
N PRO A 330 15.34 -16.37 13.86
CA PRO A 330 16.30 -16.23 14.97
C PRO A 330 15.92 -15.13 15.97
N ARG A 331 15.14 -14.13 15.55
CA ARG A 331 14.67 -13.02 16.41
C ARG A 331 13.56 -13.42 17.39
N HIS A 332 12.82 -14.47 17.06
CA HIS A 332 11.65 -14.91 17.82
C HIS A 332 11.71 -16.44 17.99
N PRO A 333 12.68 -16.96 18.75
CA PRO A 333 12.77 -18.38 19.05
C PRO A 333 11.55 -18.84 19.87
N LEU A 334 11.20 -20.13 19.77
CA LEU A 334 10.12 -20.68 20.59
C LEU A 334 10.55 -20.73 22.06
N PRO A 335 9.75 -20.18 22.99
CA PRO A 335 10.07 -20.23 24.41
C PRO A 335 9.69 -21.59 25.00
N ASP A 336 10.42 -22.02 26.04
CA ASP A 336 10.25 -23.33 26.68
C ASP A 336 8.80 -23.61 27.10
N HIS A 337 8.10 -22.62 27.66
CA HIS A 337 6.72 -22.79 28.09
C HIS A 337 5.76 -23.13 26.93
N ALA A 338 6.00 -22.61 25.73
CA ALA A 338 5.19 -22.92 24.55
C ALA A 338 5.42 -24.36 24.10
N ILE A 339 6.67 -24.83 24.16
CA ILE A 339 7.03 -26.21 23.88
C ILE A 339 6.41 -27.16 24.91
N VAL A 340 6.47 -26.83 26.21
CA VAL A 340 5.81 -27.64 27.26
C VAL A 340 4.31 -27.76 26.99
N GLN A 341 3.63 -26.66 26.65
CA GLN A 341 2.20 -26.67 26.32
C GLN A 341 1.91 -27.50 25.07
N LEU A 342 2.73 -27.39 24.04
CA LEU A 342 2.64 -28.21 22.83
C LEU A 342 2.76 -29.70 23.17
N LEU A 343 3.81 -30.11 23.89
CA LEU A 343 4.06 -31.51 24.22
C LEU A 343 2.92 -32.09 25.08
N HIS A 344 2.44 -31.32 26.06
CA HIS A 344 1.28 -31.70 26.87
C HIS A 344 0.03 -31.91 26.01
N HIS A 345 -0.23 -31.04 25.03
CA HIS A 345 -1.34 -31.21 24.10
C HIS A 345 -1.18 -32.46 23.23
N LEU A 346 0.00 -32.65 22.62
CA LEU A 346 0.30 -33.80 21.76
C LEU A 346 0.21 -35.15 22.50
N ALA A 347 0.51 -35.17 23.80
CA ALA A 347 0.44 -36.37 24.63
C ALA A 347 -0.99 -36.75 25.03
N ASN A 348 -1.86 -35.76 25.29
CA ASN A 348 -3.10 -35.96 26.03
C ASN A 348 -4.37 -35.74 25.21
N ALA A 349 -4.31 -34.98 24.12
CA ALA A 349 -5.47 -34.71 23.28
C ALA A 349 -5.77 -35.88 22.33
N ASP A 350 -7.05 -36.08 22.02
CA ASP A 350 -7.46 -37.04 20.99
C ASP A 350 -7.07 -36.52 19.60
N ALA A 351 -6.13 -37.20 18.95
CA ALA A 351 -5.68 -36.87 17.60
C ALA A 351 -6.53 -37.52 16.50
N GLY A 352 -7.49 -38.36 16.86
CA GLY A 352 -8.22 -39.21 15.93
C GLY A 352 -7.37 -40.37 15.36
N PRO A 353 -7.89 -41.08 14.35
CA PRO A 353 -7.27 -42.31 13.83
C PRO A 353 -6.14 -42.08 12.81
N ALA A 354 -5.90 -40.84 12.39
CA ALA A 354 -4.87 -40.52 11.41
C ALA A 354 -3.46 -40.56 12.02
N SER A 355 -2.46 -40.90 11.20
CA SER A 355 -1.06 -40.76 11.60
C SER A 355 -0.69 -39.29 11.59
N TRP A 356 0.00 -38.82 12.63
CA TRP A 356 0.47 -37.44 12.71
C TRP A 356 1.95 -37.34 13.11
N ASP A 357 2.60 -36.28 12.67
CA ASP A 357 3.94 -35.88 13.10
C ASP A 357 4.11 -34.35 13.02
N LEU A 358 4.98 -33.81 13.86
CA LEU A 358 5.47 -32.44 13.74
C LEU A 358 6.96 -32.49 13.40
N THR A 359 7.33 -31.88 12.28
CA THR A 359 8.72 -31.84 11.81
C THR A 359 9.27 -30.41 11.86
N PHE A 360 10.37 -30.24 12.58
CA PHE A 360 11.13 -29.01 12.71
C PHE A 360 12.37 -29.12 11.81
N ARG A 361 12.29 -28.61 10.59
CA ARG A 361 13.34 -28.73 9.58
C ARG A 361 14.20 -27.48 9.56
N LEU A 362 15.49 -27.63 9.88
CA LEU A 362 16.45 -26.54 9.73
C LEU A 362 16.54 -26.12 8.26
N VAL A 363 16.37 -24.82 8.03
CA VAL A 363 16.69 -24.16 6.77
C VAL A 363 17.80 -23.14 7.00
N GLY A 364 18.01 -22.23 6.06
CA GLY A 364 19.07 -21.23 6.16
C GLY A 364 20.39 -21.62 5.49
N GLY A 365 21.53 -21.19 6.03
CA GLY A 365 22.84 -21.34 5.37
C GLY A 365 22.90 -20.50 4.10
N ALA A 366 23.15 -21.13 2.95
CA ALA A 366 23.15 -20.45 1.65
C ALA A 366 21.78 -19.80 1.30
N VAL A 367 20.68 -20.26 1.90
CA VAL A 367 19.36 -19.63 1.74
C VAL A 367 19.36 -18.20 2.30
N ASN A 368 20.07 -17.94 3.40
CA ASN A 368 20.14 -16.61 4.03
C ASN A 368 21.08 -15.64 3.30
N ASP A 369 21.94 -16.13 2.40
CA ASP A 369 22.84 -15.26 1.63
C ASP A 369 22.08 -14.41 0.60
N ARG A 370 20.82 -14.77 0.31
CA ARG A 370 19.96 -14.07 -0.62
C ARG A 370 19.09 -13.07 0.13
N PRO A 371 19.04 -11.79 -0.31
CA PRO A 371 18.08 -10.81 0.21
C PRO A 371 16.64 -11.31 0.10
N THR A 372 15.78 -10.90 1.03
CA THR A 372 14.35 -11.26 1.07
C THR A 372 13.58 -10.81 -0.19
N ASN A 373 14.03 -9.74 -0.84
CA ASN A 373 13.45 -9.20 -2.08
C ASN A 373 14.17 -9.68 -3.36
N ALA A 374 15.08 -10.66 -3.27
CA ALA A 374 15.83 -11.15 -4.45
C ALA A 374 14.97 -11.98 -5.41
N THR A 375 13.85 -12.51 -4.92
CA THR A 375 12.91 -13.41 -5.58
C THR A 375 11.55 -13.23 -4.93
N ALA A 376 10.45 -13.62 -5.59
CA ALA A 376 9.11 -13.56 -4.99
C ALA A 376 9.02 -14.31 -3.64
N PHE A 377 9.78 -15.40 -3.48
CA PHE A 377 9.91 -16.09 -2.19
C PHE A 377 10.64 -15.23 -1.14
N ALA A 378 9.87 -14.67 -0.19
CA ALA A 378 10.36 -13.67 0.76
C ALA A 378 11.09 -14.24 1.98
N HIS A 379 10.78 -15.47 2.39
CA HIS A 379 11.10 -16.01 3.71
C HIS A 379 12.54 -16.53 3.84
N ARG A 380 13.51 -15.67 3.52
CA ARG A 380 14.96 -15.96 3.55
C ARG A 380 15.58 -15.92 4.95
N ASP A 381 14.87 -15.36 5.93
CA ASP A 381 15.31 -15.21 7.33
C ASP A 381 14.72 -16.27 8.27
N VAL A 382 13.90 -17.20 7.75
CA VAL A 382 13.42 -18.35 8.51
C VAL A 382 14.60 -19.25 8.88
N LEU A 383 14.71 -19.58 10.17
CA LEU A 383 15.70 -20.49 10.73
C LEU A 383 15.28 -21.95 10.50
N TYR A 384 14.06 -22.31 10.89
CA TYR A 384 13.50 -23.63 10.63
C TYR A 384 12.00 -23.54 10.36
N TRP A 385 11.51 -24.47 9.54
CA TRP A 385 10.09 -24.65 9.30
C TRP A 385 9.55 -25.72 10.24
N ILE A 386 8.41 -25.44 10.85
CA ILE A 386 7.59 -26.43 11.53
C ILE A 386 6.53 -26.86 10.54
N THR A 387 6.44 -28.15 10.25
CA THR A 387 5.34 -28.72 9.47
C THR A 387 4.53 -29.64 10.35
N PHE A 388 3.23 -29.36 10.43
CA PHE A 388 2.22 -30.13 11.17
C PHE A 388 1.54 -31.06 10.17
N HIS A 389 1.69 -32.37 10.33
CA HIS A 389 1.19 -33.35 9.37
C HIS A 389 0.13 -34.25 9.98
N ALA A 390 -0.94 -34.52 9.22
CA ALA A 390 -1.86 -35.62 9.44
C ALA A 390 -2.12 -36.37 8.13
N ARG A 391 -2.00 -37.70 8.14
CA ARG A 391 -2.07 -38.53 6.92
C ARG A 391 -2.76 -39.88 7.14
N THR A 392 -3.44 -40.36 6.10
CA THR A 392 -4.06 -41.69 6.07
C THR A 392 -4.26 -42.19 4.63
N SER A 393 -4.34 -43.51 4.46
CA SER A 393 -4.45 -44.17 3.14
C SER A 393 -5.88 -44.64 2.80
N SER A 394 -6.78 -44.73 3.77
CA SER A 394 -8.05 -45.48 3.61
C SER A 394 -9.33 -44.66 3.79
N LEU A 395 -9.35 -43.69 4.72
CA LEU A 395 -10.52 -42.87 5.04
C LEU A 395 -10.11 -41.39 5.10
N GLY A 396 -11.04 -40.45 4.92
CA GLY A 396 -10.77 -39.01 5.07
C GLY A 396 -10.34 -38.62 6.49
N LEU A 397 -9.79 -37.42 6.63
CA LEU A 397 -9.41 -36.89 7.94
C LEU A 397 -10.66 -36.45 8.73
N SER A 398 -10.67 -36.71 10.04
CA SER A 398 -11.78 -36.30 10.89
C SER A 398 -11.63 -34.86 11.35
N SER A 399 -12.75 -34.21 11.69
CA SER A 399 -12.74 -32.89 12.34
C SER A 399 -11.89 -32.88 13.63
N THR A 400 -11.84 -34.00 14.34
CA THR A 400 -10.96 -34.19 15.51
C THR A 400 -9.48 -34.06 15.14
N THR A 401 -9.05 -34.69 14.05
CA THR A 401 -7.65 -34.60 13.58
C THR A 401 -7.28 -33.19 13.15
N PHE A 402 -8.18 -32.50 12.42
CA PHE A 402 -7.99 -31.09 12.07
C PHE A 402 -7.84 -30.22 13.33
N GLY A 403 -8.79 -30.31 14.26
CA GLY A 403 -8.77 -29.54 15.50
C GLY A 403 -7.56 -29.84 16.38
N PHE A 404 -7.07 -31.08 16.38
CA PHE A 404 -5.85 -31.48 17.09
C PHE A 404 -4.61 -30.73 16.58
N LEU A 405 -4.40 -30.69 15.26
CA LEU A 405 -3.25 -29.97 14.67
C LEU A 405 -3.42 -28.45 14.71
N ASP A 406 -4.64 -27.95 14.49
CA ASP A 406 -4.93 -26.52 14.58
C ASP A 406 -4.64 -25.99 15.99
N ARG A 407 -5.02 -26.76 17.03
CA ARG A 407 -4.68 -26.41 18.41
C ARG A 407 -3.18 -26.44 18.68
N ALA A 408 -2.44 -27.39 18.10
CA ALA A 408 -0.98 -27.44 18.23
C ALA A 408 -0.32 -26.20 17.59
N TYR A 409 -0.82 -25.78 16.41
CA TYR A 409 -0.39 -24.55 15.76
C TYR A 409 -0.70 -23.31 16.61
N ASP A 410 -1.92 -23.20 17.13
CA ASP A 410 -2.38 -22.04 17.89
C ASP A 410 -1.59 -21.84 19.18
N LEU A 411 -1.24 -22.92 19.88
CA LEU A 411 -0.41 -22.88 21.09
C LEU A 411 0.96 -22.25 20.82
N LEU A 412 1.61 -22.59 19.69
CA LEU A 412 2.88 -21.98 19.32
C LEU A 412 2.70 -20.54 18.82
N ASN A 413 1.66 -20.31 18.01
CA ASN A 413 1.40 -19.00 17.41
C ASN A 413 1.09 -17.93 18.48
N ALA A 414 0.32 -18.27 19.51
CA ALA A 414 -0.04 -17.35 20.60
C ALA A 414 1.16 -16.89 21.44
N SER A 415 2.28 -17.63 21.41
CA SER A 415 3.50 -17.30 22.14
C SER A 415 4.47 -16.42 21.34
N LEU A 416 4.13 -16.04 20.10
CA LEU A 416 5.01 -15.28 19.20
C LEU A 416 4.31 -14.00 18.72
N PRO A 417 5.06 -12.88 18.57
CA PRO A 417 4.48 -11.63 18.06
C PRO A 417 4.29 -11.67 16.54
N GLY A 418 3.15 -11.16 16.07
CA GLY A 418 2.86 -10.93 14.65
C GLY A 418 2.58 -12.19 13.83
N ARG A 419 2.19 -12.00 12.56
CA ARG A 419 1.90 -13.10 11.61
C ARG A 419 3.12 -13.97 11.35
N ARG A 420 2.92 -15.25 11.06
CA ARG A 420 4.00 -16.23 10.84
C ARG A 420 4.22 -16.48 9.34
N PRO A 421 5.48 -16.58 8.87
CA PRO A 421 5.78 -17.09 7.55
C PRO A 421 5.19 -18.50 7.34
N MET A 422 4.74 -18.79 6.14
CA MET A 422 4.27 -20.09 5.69
C MET A 422 5.01 -20.51 4.41
N TYR A 423 5.12 -21.81 4.17
CA TYR A 423 5.83 -22.35 3.01
C TYR A 423 4.84 -22.86 1.96
N LEU A 424 4.89 -22.30 0.74
CA LEU A 424 4.00 -22.66 -0.38
C LEU A 424 4.02 -24.15 -0.75
N GLY A 425 5.13 -24.85 -0.51
CA GLY A 425 5.24 -26.27 -0.85
C GLY A 425 4.36 -27.18 0.03
N ASP A 426 4.02 -26.73 1.23
CA ASP A 426 3.18 -27.42 2.22
C ASP A 426 2.08 -26.44 2.69
N LEU A 427 1.17 -26.11 1.76
CA LEU A 427 0.11 -25.12 1.95
C LEU A 427 -1.12 -25.68 2.69
N ASP A 428 -1.85 -24.79 3.37
CA ASP A 428 -3.13 -25.10 4.04
C ASP A 428 -4.29 -24.43 3.28
N PRO A 429 -5.08 -25.18 2.49
CA PRO A 429 -6.18 -24.62 1.71
C PRO A 429 -7.31 -23.99 2.53
N ARG A 430 -7.32 -24.14 3.86
CA ARG A 430 -8.40 -23.69 4.75
C ARG A 430 -8.16 -22.30 5.32
N ILE A 431 -7.01 -21.69 5.04
CA ILE A 431 -6.66 -20.36 5.54
C ILE A 431 -7.21 -19.29 4.58
N ALA A 432 -8.03 -18.39 5.11
CA ALA A 432 -8.42 -17.16 4.44
C ALA A 432 -7.29 -16.12 4.53
N ASP A 433 -7.14 -15.29 3.49
CA ASP A 433 -6.15 -14.21 3.40
C ASP A 433 -4.72 -14.69 3.70
N ALA A 434 -4.35 -15.83 3.12
CA ALA A 434 -3.08 -16.50 3.40
C ALA A 434 -1.89 -15.79 2.73
N GLN A 435 -2.14 -14.92 1.75
CA GLN A 435 -1.13 -14.32 0.90
C GLN A 435 -0.03 -13.57 1.67
N PRO A 436 -0.33 -12.71 2.66
CA PRO A 436 0.71 -12.05 3.45
C PRO A 436 1.63 -13.03 4.20
N MET A 437 1.16 -14.25 4.48
CA MET A 437 1.97 -15.29 5.14
C MET A 437 2.90 -16.04 4.18
N TYR A 438 2.64 -16.03 2.87
CA TYR A 438 3.47 -16.69 1.85
C TYR A 438 4.45 -15.76 1.14
N TRP A 439 4.06 -14.50 0.93
CA TRP A 439 4.88 -13.51 0.21
C TRP A 439 5.38 -12.39 1.10
N GLY A 440 4.79 -12.18 2.29
CA GLY A 440 5.22 -11.15 3.24
C GLY A 440 5.37 -9.78 2.56
N PRO A 441 6.54 -9.12 2.70
CA PRO A 441 6.76 -7.79 2.11
C PRO A 441 6.79 -7.77 0.58
N ASN A 442 6.87 -8.93 -0.08
CA ASN A 442 6.92 -9.01 -1.54
C ASN A 442 5.51 -9.03 -2.18
N LEU A 443 4.44 -9.12 -1.40
CA LEU A 443 3.07 -9.30 -1.92
C LEU A 443 2.63 -8.15 -2.82
N LEU A 444 2.74 -6.90 -2.36
CA LEU A 444 2.31 -5.71 -3.13
C LEU A 444 2.97 -5.67 -4.51
N ARG A 445 4.29 -5.88 -4.58
CA ARG A 445 5.02 -5.93 -5.85
C ARG A 445 4.53 -7.05 -6.78
N LEU A 446 4.09 -8.18 -6.23
CA LEU A 446 3.53 -9.27 -7.03
C LEU A 446 2.13 -8.93 -7.54
N GLU A 447 1.31 -8.28 -6.73
CA GLU A 447 -0.02 -7.79 -7.12
C GLU A 447 0.10 -6.76 -8.25
N GLU A 448 1.06 -5.84 -8.17
CA GLU A 448 1.41 -4.88 -9.23
C GLU A 448 1.80 -5.61 -10.53
N ILE A 449 2.77 -6.53 -10.46
CA ILE A 449 3.24 -7.29 -11.63
C ILE A 449 2.08 -8.10 -12.24
N LYS A 450 1.25 -8.75 -11.41
CA LYS A 450 0.09 -9.51 -11.87
C LYS A 450 -0.95 -8.61 -12.54
N GLY A 451 -1.22 -7.43 -11.97
CA GLY A 451 -2.10 -6.43 -12.58
C GLY A 451 -1.64 -6.00 -13.98
N GLU A 452 -0.33 -5.92 -14.21
CA GLU A 452 0.22 -5.59 -15.54
C GLU A 452 0.13 -6.73 -16.55
N VAL A 453 0.40 -7.97 -16.13
CA VAL A 453 0.61 -9.11 -17.06
C VAL A 453 -0.61 -10.04 -17.18
N ASP A 454 -1.53 -9.95 -16.23
CA ASP A 454 -2.76 -10.74 -16.14
C ASP A 454 -3.90 -9.97 -15.41
N PRO A 455 -4.35 -8.81 -15.95
CA PRO A 455 -5.37 -7.96 -15.31
C PRO A 455 -6.76 -8.61 -15.18
N GLN A 456 -7.00 -9.73 -15.85
CA GLN A 456 -8.26 -10.48 -15.79
C GLN A 456 -8.22 -11.62 -14.76
N ASP A 457 -7.11 -11.78 -14.03
CA ASP A 457 -6.85 -12.91 -13.14
C ASP A 457 -7.11 -14.26 -13.84
N LEU A 458 -6.60 -14.39 -15.07
CA LEU A 458 -6.79 -15.60 -15.86
C LEU A 458 -5.96 -16.75 -15.30
N LEU A 459 -4.72 -16.49 -14.91
CA LEU A 459 -3.83 -17.45 -14.26
C LEU A 459 -4.09 -17.38 -12.76
N HIS A 460 -5.05 -18.19 -12.31
CA HIS A 460 -5.56 -18.12 -10.94
C HIS A 460 -5.25 -19.39 -10.14
N ASN A 461 -4.50 -19.20 -9.07
CA ASN A 461 -4.14 -20.13 -8.02
C ASN A 461 -4.85 -19.69 -6.74
N PRO A 462 -5.69 -20.53 -6.10
CA PRO A 462 -6.52 -20.10 -4.98
C PRO A 462 -5.79 -19.62 -3.72
N GLN A 463 -4.48 -19.88 -3.61
CA GLN A 463 -3.68 -19.33 -2.51
C GLN A 463 -2.67 -18.31 -3.01
N GLY A 464 -2.56 -18.10 -4.33
CA GLY A 464 -1.65 -17.15 -4.96
C GLY A 464 -2.09 -15.69 -4.79
N GLU A 465 -1.23 -14.78 -5.21
CA GLU A 465 -1.54 -13.35 -5.28
C GLU A 465 -2.79 -13.11 -6.14
N GLU A 466 -3.83 -12.53 -5.54
CA GLU A 466 -5.00 -12.06 -6.28
C GLU A 466 -4.67 -10.71 -6.92
N THR A 467 -5.42 -10.29 -7.94
CA THR A 467 -5.34 -8.88 -8.33
C THR A 467 -5.89 -8.03 -7.19
N GLU A 468 -5.36 -6.81 -6.98
CA GLU A 468 -5.91 -5.89 -5.98
C GLU A 468 -7.44 -5.75 -6.15
N LEU A 469 -7.91 -5.69 -7.40
CA LEU A 469 -9.33 -5.60 -7.74
C LEU A 469 -10.14 -6.82 -7.28
N SER A 470 -9.71 -8.04 -7.60
CA SER A 470 -10.47 -9.25 -7.25
C SER A 470 -10.56 -9.44 -5.74
N HIS A 471 -9.46 -9.19 -5.03
CA HIS A 471 -9.43 -9.23 -3.58
C HIS A 471 -10.33 -8.15 -2.97
N PHE A 472 -10.28 -6.92 -3.50
CA PHE A 472 -11.12 -5.83 -3.03
C PHE A 472 -12.61 -6.10 -3.25
N LEU A 473 -12.99 -6.69 -4.39
CA LEU A 473 -14.39 -7.00 -4.72
C LEU A 473 -14.93 -8.22 -3.95
N SER A 474 -14.08 -9.17 -3.57
CA SER A 474 -14.48 -10.35 -2.78
C SER A 474 -14.57 -10.07 -1.28
N SER A 475 -13.91 -9.01 -0.82
CA SER A 475 -13.89 -8.57 0.58
C SER A 475 -15.26 -8.07 1.04
N SER A 476 -15.70 -8.53 2.21
CA SER A 476 -16.87 -7.95 2.89
C SER A 476 -16.45 -6.69 3.63
N LEU A 477 -16.87 -5.53 3.14
CA LEU A 477 -16.45 -4.23 3.67
C LEU A 477 -17.56 -3.58 4.50
N ASP A 478 -17.22 -3.15 5.72
CA ASP A 478 -18.11 -2.35 6.56
C ASP A 478 -18.12 -0.90 6.10
N TYR A 479 -16.94 -0.37 5.82
CA TYR A 479 -16.75 0.99 5.34
C TYR A 479 -16.09 1.01 3.97
N VAL A 480 -16.64 1.80 3.05
CA VAL A 480 -15.98 2.15 1.79
C VAL A 480 -15.64 3.64 1.82
N ILE A 481 -14.35 3.95 1.84
CA ILE A 481 -13.80 5.30 1.82
C ILE A 481 -13.46 5.65 0.37
N VAL A 482 -14.02 6.75 -0.11
CA VAL A 482 -13.82 7.27 -1.47
C VAL A 482 -12.77 8.37 -1.44
N GLY A 483 -11.56 8.07 -1.91
CA GLY A 483 -10.40 8.95 -1.88
C GLY A 483 -9.42 8.57 -0.77
N GLY A 484 -8.25 8.08 -1.17
CA GLY A 484 -7.11 7.78 -0.30
C GLY A 484 -6.25 9.01 0.00
N GLY A 485 -6.88 10.17 0.18
CA GLY A 485 -6.21 11.44 0.44
C GLY A 485 -5.85 11.68 1.91
N SER A 486 -5.56 12.94 2.26
CA SER A 486 -5.15 13.34 3.62
C SER A 486 -6.10 12.88 4.72
N ALA A 487 -7.42 13.03 4.51
CA ALA A 487 -8.44 12.59 5.47
C ALA A 487 -8.78 11.10 5.34
N GLY A 488 -8.88 10.60 4.10
CA GLY A 488 -9.28 9.22 3.82
C GLY A 488 -8.35 8.19 4.46
N LEU A 489 -7.03 8.39 4.39
CA LEU A 489 -6.07 7.47 5.02
C LEU A 489 -6.05 7.56 6.55
N VAL A 490 -6.41 8.70 7.15
CA VAL A 490 -6.61 8.78 8.61
C VAL A 490 -7.76 7.89 9.01
N LEU A 491 -8.91 8.04 8.34
CA LEU A 491 -10.10 7.25 8.61
C LEU A 491 -9.83 5.77 8.41
N ALA A 492 -9.21 5.41 7.30
CA ALA A 492 -8.89 4.02 6.98
C ALA A 492 -8.06 3.38 8.09
N THR A 493 -7.00 4.07 8.52
CA THR A 493 -6.13 3.61 9.59
C THR A 493 -6.84 3.56 10.94
N ARG A 494 -7.68 4.55 11.29
CA ARG A 494 -8.35 4.57 12.59
C ARG A 494 -9.49 3.56 12.68
N LEU A 495 -10.30 3.41 11.64
CA LEU A 495 -11.40 2.45 11.64
C LEU A 495 -10.88 1.01 11.63
N SER A 496 -9.80 0.73 10.89
CA SER A 496 -9.22 -0.63 10.85
C SER A 496 -8.37 -1.00 12.08
N GLU A 497 -8.28 -0.13 13.10
CA GLU A 497 -7.66 -0.48 14.39
C GLU A 497 -8.43 -1.60 15.10
N ASP A 498 -9.74 -1.67 14.89
CA ASP A 498 -10.55 -2.81 15.31
C ASP A 498 -10.44 -3.91 14.23
N PRO A 499 -9.85 -5.09 14.55
CA PRO A 499 -9.67 -6.17 13.58
C PRO A 499 -11.00 -6.79 13.09
N THR A 500 -12.14 -6.45 13.69
CA THR A 500 -13.47 -6.89 13.25
C THR A 500 -14.12 -5.94 12.24
N VAL A 501 -13.57 -4.74 12.06
CA VAL A 501 -14.07 -3.72 11.13
C VAL A 501 -13.26 -3.77 9.84
N HIS A 502 -13.93 -4.10 8.73
CA HIS A 502 -13.31 -4.19 7.41
C HIS A 502 -13.48 -2.88 6.63
N VAL A 503 -12.36 -2.31 6.17
CA VAL A 503 -12.34 -0.99 5.52
C VAL A 503 -11.73 -1.11 4.13
N GLY A 504 -12.47 -0.65 3.11
CA GLY A 504 -11.96 -0.51 1.74
C GLY A 504 -11.73 0.96 1.38
N VAL A 505 -10.60 1.26 0.74
CA VAL A 505 -10.27 2.59 0.20
C VAL A 505 -10.15 2.51 -1.32
N LEU A 506 -10.87 3.37 -2.02
CA LEU A 506 -10.77 3.54 -3.47
C LEU A 506 -10.06 4.87 -3.75
N GLU A 507 -8.86 4.83 -4.35
CA GLU A 507 -8.10 6.01 -4.74
C GLU A 507 -7.94 6.08 -6.26
N ALA A 508 -8.22 7.23 -6.87
CA ALA A 508 -8.18 7.41 -8.31
C ALA A 508 -6.75 7.49 -8.88
N GLY A 509 -5.78 7.92 -8.07
CA GLY A 509 -4.37 7.96 -8.43
C GLY A 509 -3.60 6.69 -8.08
N LYS A 510 -2.33 6.66 -8.47
CA LYS A 510 -1.38 5.56 -8.17
C LYS A 510 -0.95 5.59 -6.70
N SER A 511 -0.35 4.49 -6.23
CA SER A 511 0.20 4.41 -4.86
C SER A 511 1.31 5.43 -4.59
N ARG A 512 2.32 5.51 -5.48
CA ARG A 512 3.50 6.40 -5.36
C ARG A 512 4.30 6.28 -4.04
N ILE A 513 4.07 5.22 -3.27
CA ILE A 513 4.95 4.85 -2.16
C ILE A 513 6.35 4.56 -2.74
N ASP A 514 7.39 5.03 -2.06
CA ASP A 514 8.80 4.93 -2.48
C ASP A 514 9.17 5.69 -3.78
N ASP A 515 8.32 6.60 -4.26
CA ASP A 515 8.64 7.50 -5.38
C ASP A 515 9.51 8.67 -4.90
N GLU A 516 10.77 8.74 -5.36
CA GLU A 516 11.74 9.77 -4.95
C GLU A 516 11.25 11.20 -5.26
N ASN A 517 10.40 11.41 -6.26
CA ASN A 517 9.82 12.74 -6.53
C ASN A 517 8.82 13.16 -5.45
N VAL A 518 8.11 12.22 -4.84
CA VAL A 518 7.12 12.47 -3.78
C VAL A 518 7.82 12.58 -2.42
N ASP A 519 8.69 11.62 -2.12
CA ASP A 519 9.35 11.50 -0.82
C ASP A 519 10.40 12.59 -0.60
N SER A 520 11.06 13.06 -1.66
CA SER A 520 12.03 14.16 -1.53
C SER A 520 11.30 15.51 -1.39
N PRO A 521 11.61 16.31 -0.36
CA PRO A 521 11.14 17.69 -0.28
C PRO A 521 11.51 18.54 -1.51
N GLN A 522 12.56 18.17 -2.24
CA GLN A 522 13.04 18.86 -3.43
C GLN A 522 12.28 18.47 -4.71
N GLY A 523 11.44 17.43 -4.66
CA GLY A 523 10.74 16.90 -5.84
C GLY A 523 9.51 17.70 -6.28
N ILE A 524 9.06 18.69 -5.50
CA ILE A 524 7.85 19.50 -5.74
C ILE A 524 7.70 20.01 -7.19
N PRO A 525 8.74 20.57 -7.85
CA PRO A 525 8.62 21.04 -9.23
C PRO A 525 8.26 19.94 -10.25
N SER A 526 8.54 18.67 -9.95
CA SER A 526 8.16 17.52 -10.78
C SER A 526 6.72 17.04 -10.56
N LEU A 527 6.09 17.48 -9.45
CA LEU A 527 4.77 17.03 -9.01
C LEU A 527 3.65 17.96 -9.48
N LEU A 528 3.81 19.27 -9.28
CA LEU A 528 2.74 20.25 -9.58
C LEU A 528 2.45 20.31 -11.09
N HIS A 529 1.17 20.36 -11.43
CA HIS A 529 0.65 20.41 -12.81
C HIS A 529 1.02 19.19 -13.67
N ASN A 530 1.61 18.16 -13.08
CA ASN A 530 1.92 16.91 -13.74
C ASN A 530 0.75 15.93 -13.57
N PRO A 531 0.04 15.54 -14.64
CA PRO A 531 -1.15 14.67 -14.55
C PRO A 531 -0.88 13.28 -13.94
N GLU A 532 0.39 12.88 -13.84
CA GLU A 532 0.82 11.65 -13.14
C GLU A 532 0.72 11.73 -11.61
N TYR A 533 0.62 12.94 -11.03
CA TYR A 533 0.60 13.22 -9.59
C TYR A 533 -0.46 14.24 -9.15
N ASP A 534 -0.92 15.08 -10.07
CA ASP A 534 -1.80 16.24 -9.83
C ASP A 534 -3.01 16.17 -10.76
N TRP A 535 -4.20 16.44 -10.23
CA TRP A 535 -5.41 16.60 -11.02
C TRP A 535 -5.33 17.79 -11.98
N ALA A 536 -4.53 18.82 -11.66
CA ALA A 536 -4.27 19.99 -12.49
C ALA A 536 -5.57 20.62 -13.06
N LEU A 537 -6.55 20.82 -12.18
CA LEU A 537 -7.88 21.29 -12.55
C LEU A 537 -7.82 22.76 -13.00
N ASN A 538 -8.79 23.19 -13.81
CA ASN A 538 -8.87 24.58 -14.26
C ASN A 538 -10.15 25.23 -13.72
N SER A 539 -10.02 26.45 -13.23
CA SER A 539 -11.17 27.31 -12.99
C SER A 539 -11.80 27.77 -14.31
N ILE A 540 -13.04 28.24 -14.26
CA ILE A 540 -13.54 29.16 -15.30
C ILE A 540 -12.76 30.48 -15.24
N PRO A 541 -12.80 31.31 -16.31
CA PRO A 541 -12.34 32.69 -16.24
C PRO A 541 -12.91 33.43 -15.03
N GLN A 542 -12.04 34.03 -14.22
CA GLN A 542 -12.41 34.68 -12.95
C GLN A 542 -12.46 36.21 -13.12
N PRO A 543 -13.65 36.85 -13.09
CA PRO A 543 -13.77 38.29 -13.30
C PRO A 543 -12.99 39.12 -12.27
N GLY A 544 -12.85 38.63 -11.03
CA GLY A 544 -12.11 39.31 -9.98
C GLY A 544 -10.60 39.43 -10.25
N THR A 545 -10.07 38.63 -11.17
CA THR A 545 -8.65 38.57 -11.56
C THR A 545 -8.44 38.78 -13.06
N ASP A 546 -9.19 39.69 -13.67
CA ASP A 546 -9.12 40.02 -15.11
C ASP A 546 -9.33 38.80 -16.03
N ASP A 547 -10.35 38.00 -15.73
CA ASP A 547 -10.77 36.83 -16.50
C ASP A 547 -9.68 35.74 -16.66
N ARG A 548 -8.65 35.75 -15.80
CA ARG A 548 -7.65 34.68 -15.77
C ARG A 548 -8.27 33.36 -15.35
N VAL A 549 -7.78 32.29 -15.98
CA VAL A 549 -8.02 30.91 -15.57
C VAL A 549 -6.92 30.50 -14.60
N HIS A 550 -7.30 29.95 -13.45
CA HIS A 550 -6.37 29.47 -12.43
C HIS A 550 -6.23 27.96 -12.57
N VAL A 551 -4.99 27.47 -12.57
CA VAL A 551 -4.70 26.04 -12.48
C VAL A 551 -4.66 25.69 -11.00
N LEU A 552 -5.48 24.72 -10.60
CA LEU A 552 -5.68 24.27 -9.24
C LEU A 552 -5.01 22.91 -9.05
N SER A 553 -4.04 22.86 -8.14
CA SER A 553 -3.32 21.63 -7.84
C SER A 553 -4.03 20.83 -6.74
N GLY A 554 -4.33 19.57 -7.04
CA GLY A 554 -4.89 18.60 -6.11
C GLY A 554 -4.22 17.26 -6.32
N GLY A 555 -3.66 16.65 -5.26
CA GLY A 555 -2.91 15.41 -5.42
C GLY A 555 -3.78 14.25 -5.91
N LYS A 556 -3.30 13.52 -6.91
CA LYS A 556 -3.93 12.34 -7.53
C LYS A 556 -3.04 11.12 -7.31
N MET A 557 -3.01 10.63 -6.07
CA MET A 557 -2.25 9.47 -5.62
C MET A 557 -2.66 9.11 -4.18
N LEU A 558 -2.24 7.95 -3.66
CA LEU A 558 -2.36 7.68 -2.23
C LEU A 558 -1.65 8.78 -1.43
N GLY A 559 -2.34 9.32 -0.45
CA GLY A 559 -1.95 10.49 0.32
C GLY A 559 -2.50 11.81 -0.23
N GLY A 560 -3.00 11.82 -1.46
CA GLY A 560 -3.62 12.98 -2.11
C GLY A 560 -2.76 14.24 -2.02
N SER A 561 -3.37 15.39 -1.76
CA SER A 561 -2.66 16.67 -1.66
C SER A 561 -1.62 16.73 -0.53
N SER A 562 -1.62 15.80 0.43
CA SER A 562 -0.53 15.74 1.42
C SER A 562 0.82 15.38 0.81
N GLY A 563 0.82 14.64 -0.29
CA GLY A 563 2.03 14.17 -0.98
C GLY A 563 2.62 15.16 -2.01
N ILE A 564 1.88 16.21 -2.41
CA ILE A 564 2.38 17.22 -3.39
C ILE A 564 2.57 18.62 -2.79
N ASN A 565 2.20 18.84 -1.53
CA ASN A 565 2.22 20.17 -0.91
C ASN A 565 3.63 20.66 -0.52
N PHE A 566 3.68 21.87 0.04
CA PHE A 566 4.92 22.52 0.49
C PHE A 566 5.33 22.17 1.93
N MET A 567 4.72 21.14 2.53
CA MET A 567 5.06 20.58 3.86
C MET A 567 4.91 21.54 5.05
N CYS A 568 4.40 22.75 4.86
CA CYS A 568 4.18 23.68 5.97
C CYS A 568 3.14 23.13 6.95
N TYR A 569 3.55 22.90 8.20
CA TYR A 569 2.70 22.45 9.28
C TYR A 569 2.47 23.63 10.24
N CYS A 570 1.36 24.34 10.05
CA CYS A 570 0.88 25.37 10.98
C CYS A 570 -0.52 25.01 11.48
N GLN A 571 -0.83 25.38 12.73
CA GLN A 571 -2.16 25.22 13.30
C GLN A 571 -2.99 26.47 13.02
N PRO A 572 -4.32 26.33 12.87
CA PRO A 572 -5.21 27.47 12.77
C PRO A 572 -5.28 28.23 14.10
N LEU A 573 -5.85 29.43 14.06
CA LEU A 573 -6.14 30.19 15.27
C LEU A 573 -7.33 29.58 16.01
N GLU A 574 -7.27 29.58 17.34
CA GLU A 574 -8.33 29.07 18.22
C GLU A 574 -9.71 29.64 17.86
N ASP A 575 -9.79 30.95 17.66
CA ASP A 575 -11.04 31.61 17.32
C ASP A 575 -11.60 31.22 15.94
N ASP A 576 -10.75 30.83 15.00
CA ASP A 576 -11.21 30.37 13.68
C ASP A 576 -11.95 29.04 13.80
N ILE A 577 -11.49 28.16 14.71
CA ILE A 577 -12.16 26.91 15.02
C ILE A 577 -13.41 27.16 15.86
N ASN A 578 -13.33 27.98 16.91
CA ASN A 578 -14.47 28.28 17.78
C ASN A 578 -15.68 28.83 17.02
N ILE A 579 -15.45 29.58 15.94
CA ILE A 579 -16.53 30.07 15.09
C ILE A 579 -17.37 28.92 14.52
N TRP A 580 -16.80 27.76 14.18
CA TRP A 580 -17.56 26.63 13.64
C TRP A 580 -18.64 26.16 14.62
N GLY A 581 -18.30 26.00 15.90
CA GLY A 581 -19.26 25.71 16.96
C GLY A 581 -20.30 26.81 17.16
N GLN A 582 -19.88 28.09 17.09
CA GLN A 582 -20.79 29.23 17.21
C GLN A 582 -21.77 29.34 16.02
N LEU A 583 -21.51 28.68 14.89
CA LEU A 583 -22.44 28.55 13.76
C LEU A 583 -23.49 27.46 13.97
N GLY A 584 -23.48 26.78 15.12
CA GLY A 584 -24.43 25.72 15.46
C GLY A 584 -23.87 24.30 15.30
N ASN A 585 -22.60 24.15 14.89
CA ASN A 585 -21.94 22.86 14.77
C ASN A 585 -21.39 22.41 16.13
N VAL A 586 -22.29 22.02 17.03
CA VAL A 586 -21.93 21.51 18.37
C VAL A 586 -20.92 20.36 18.21
N GLY A 587 -19.85 20.35 19.02
CA GLY A 587 -18.76 19.41 18.81
C GLY A 587 -17.54 20.01 18.08
N TRP A 588 -17.63 21.19 17.49
CA TRP A 588 -16.58 21.74 16.63
C TRP A 588 -16.00 23.06 17.16
N SER A 589 -15.59 23.08 18.42
CA SER A 589 -14.82 24.15 19.06
C SER A 589 -13.32 23.81 19.17
N TRP A 590 -12.49 24.79 19.54
CA TRP A 590 -11.06 24.57 19.74
C TRP A 590 -10.79 23.56 20.85
N ASP A 591 -11.50 23.64 21.98
CA ASP A 591 -11.34 22.68 23.09
C ASP A 591 -11.58 21.24 22.64
N GLU A 592 -12.49 21.05 21.69
CA GLU A 592 -12.86 19.74 21.13
C GLU A 592 -11.88 19.24 20.06
N LEU A 593 -11.18 20.14 19.36
CA LEU A 593 -10.24 19.81 18.28
C LEU A 593 -8.76 19.82 18.70
N ALA A 594 -8.39 20.59 19.73
CA ALA A 594 -7.03 20.72 20.23
C ALA A 594 -6.36 19.37 20.56
N PRO A 595 -7.05 18.38 21.17
CA PRO A 595 -6.47 17.05 21.39
C PRO A 595 -6.08 16.33 20.08
N TYR A 596 -6.86 16.52 19.01
CA TYR A 596 -6.61 15.89 17.72
C TYR A 596 -5.46 16.57 16.96
N PHE A 597 -5.31 17.89 17.06
CA PHE A 597 -4.11 18.57 16.59
C PHE A 597 -2.84 18.05 17.28
N GLN A 598 -2.91 17.69 18.57
CA GLN A 598 -1.78 17.08 19.27
C GLN A 598 -1.56 15.62 18.86
N LYS A 599 -2.63 14.83 18.70
CA LYS A 599 -2.60 13.41 18.31
C LYS A 599 -1.90 13.18 16.95
N THR A 600 -2.12 14.09 16.01
CA THR A 600 -1.56 13.97 14.65
C THR A 600 -0.06 14.26 14.58
N ARG A 601 0.44 15.14 15.46
CA ARG A 601 1.81 15.67 15.43
C ARG A 601 2.81 14.77 16.15
N GLY A 602 3.75 14.18 15.42
CA GLY A 602 4.94 13.50 15.93
C GLY A 602 6.17 14.41 15.95
N GLY A 603 6.95 14.39 17.03
CA GLY A 603 8.19 15.16 17.19
C GLY A 603 9.22 14.44 18.09
N GLU A 604 10.43 15.02 18.23
CA GLU A 604 11.55 14.45 19.01
C GLU A 604 11.31 14.37 20.53
N THR A 605 10.35 15.12 21.06
CA THR A 605 9.97 15.05 22.47
C THR A 605 8.71 14.18 22.59
N GLU A 606 8.85 13.06 23.30
CA GLU A 606 7.72 12.21 23.70
C GLU A 606 6.61 13.09 24.26
N LEU A 607 5.40 12.97 23.70
CA LEU A 607 4.21 13.51 24.35
C LEU A 607 4.12 12.89 25.74
N SER A 608 3.73 13.68 26.75
CA SER A 608 3.64 13.28 28.17
C SER A 608 2.76 12.07 28.46
N ASN A 609 2.13 11.49 27.43
CA ASN A 609 1.16 10.41 27.47
C ASN A 609 1.59 9.17 26.67
N GLY A 610 2.84 9.09 26.18
CA GLY A 610 3.38 7.89 25.51
C GLY A 610 2.90 7.62 24.07
N HIS A 611 2.18 8.56 23.44
CA HIS A 611 1.76 8.47 22.04
C HIS A 611 2.79 9.11 21.10
N VAL A 612 3.15 8.41 20.03
CA VAL A 612 3.98 8.93 18.93
C VAL A 612 3.04 9.36 17.80
N GLY A 613 2.94 10.65 17.50
CA GLY A 613 2.07 11.15 16.43
C GLY A 613 2.45 10.61 15.05
N SER A 614 1.43 10.48 14.19
CA SER A 614 1.53 9.87 12.85
C SER A 614 2.28 10.72 11.84
N ILE A 615 2.11 12.05 11.85
CA ILE A 615 2.83 12.97 10.95
C ILE A 615 4.05 13.53 11.67
N LYS A 616 5.24 13.19 11.17
CA LYS A 616 6.51 13.66 11.73
C LYS A 616 6.74 15.10 11.33
N THR A 617 7.18 15.90 12.30
CA THR A 617 7.44 17.32 12.10
C THR A 617 8.80 17.72 12.64
N CYS A 618 9.46 18.63 11.94
CA CYS A 618 10.73 19.22 12.33
C CYS A 618 10.72 20.75 12.12
N PHE A 619 11.69 21.44 12.70
CA PHE A 619 11.99 22.81 12.28
C PHE A 619 12.91 22.80 11.05
N PRO A 620 12.77 23.75 10.12
CA PRO A 620 13.69 23.90 9.00
C PRO A 620 15.14 24.07 9.49
N SER A 621 16.06 23.29 8.91
CA SER A 621 17.49 23.32 9.22
C SER A 621 18.19 24.57 8.64
N GLY A 622 19.24 25.05 9.32
CA GLY A 622 20.02 26.23 8.91
C GLY A 622 19.33 27.59 9.18
N ASP A 623 20.12 28.65 9.29
CA ASP A 623 19.63 30.02 9.51
C ASP A 623 20.10 30.93 8.37
N LEU A 624 19.19 31.73 7.80
CA LEU A 624 19.57 32.84 6.92
C LEU A 624 19.55 34.16 7.70
N ASP A 625 20.56 35.00 7.51
CA ASP A 625 20.63 36.31 8.17
C ASP A 625 19.41 37.17 7.89
N ILE A 626 18.94 37.17 6.64
CA ILE A 626 17.72 37.90 6.26
C ILE A 626 16.48 37.36 6.97
N GLU A 627 16.38 36.06 7.25
CA GLU A 627 15.23 35.49 7.98
C GLU A 627 15.19 35.97 9.43
N ARG A 628 16.35 36.03 10.10
CA ARG A 628 16.46 36.57 11.45
C ARG A 628 16.07 38.04 11.49
N ALA A 629 16.65 38.83 10.60
CA ALA A 629 16.30 40.24 10.47
C ALA A 629 14.80 40.45 10.14
N MET A 630 14.21 39.57 9.31
CA MET A 630 12.79 39.64 8.96
C MET A 630 11.93 39.39 10.19
N LEU A 631 12.23 38.35 10.97
CA LEU A 631 11.52 38.06 12.22
C LEU A 631 11.63 39.22 13.21
N ASP A 632 12.80 39.85 13.36
CA ASP A 632 12.99 40.99 14.26
C ASP A 632 12.13 42.19 13.84
N VAL A 633 12.15 42.56 12.56
CA VAL A 633 11.36 43.67 12.02
C VAL A 633 9.87 43.40 12.14
N LEU A 634 9.43 42.21 11.75
CA LEU A 634 8.02 41.85 11.75
C LEU A 634 7.46 41.75 13.16
N ASN A 635 8.21 41.19 14.12
CA ASN A 635 7.79 41.16 15.52
C ASN A 635 7.82 42.54 16.19
N ALA A 636 8.77 43.41 15.83
CA ALA A 636 8.78 44.80 16.30
C ALA A 636 7.57 45.59 15.77
N ALA A 637 7.18 45.36 14.52
CA ALA A 637 6.02 46.02 13.90
C ALA A 637 4.68 45.57 14.51
N THR A 638 4.59 44.36 15.06
CA THR A 638 3.36 43.82 15.67
C THR A 638 3.34 43.85 17.20
N GLY A 639 4.43 44.25 17.84
CA GLY A 639 4.55 44.24 19.31
C GLY A 639 4.81 42.86 19.91
N GLY A 640 5.14 41.85 19.09
CA GLY A 640 5.60 40.53 19.53
C GLY A 640 4.58 39.60 20.20
N GLU A 641 3.33 40.05 20.42
CA GLU A 641 2.24 39.24 20.96
C GLU A 641 1.25 38.79 19.87
N ARG A 642 0.50 37.71 20.19
CA ARG A 642 0.00 36.68 19.26
C ARG A 642 -1.04 37.13 18.19
N PRO A 643 -1.10 36.42 17.04
CA PRO A 643 -0.13 35.45 16.54
C PRO A 643 0.97 36.21 15.81
N GLY A 644 2.13 36.38 16.46
CA GLY A 644 3.30 37.04 15.88
C GLY A 644 3.95 36.20 14.77
N PHE A 645 5.15 36.60 14.35
CA PHE A 645 5.89 35.93 13.29
C PHE A 645 6.85 34.89 13.85
N TYR A 646 6.84 33.69 13.25
CA TYR A 646 7.62 32.57 13.72
C TYR A 646 8.08 31.65 12.58
N ARG A 647 9.03 30.76 12.90
CA ARG A 647 9.45 29.68 12.00
C ARG A 647 8.47 28.51 12.14
N PRO A 648 7.76 28.10 11.07
CA PRO A 648 6.79 27.02 11.17
C PRO A 648 7.48 25.66 11.29
N LEU A 649 6.71 24.68 11.76
CA LEU A 649 7.09 23.27 11.61
C LEU A 649 6.91 22.85 10.15
N SER A 650 7.69 21.86 9.74
CA SER A 650 7.63 21.21 8.43
C SER A 650 7.32 19.74 8.61
N ALA A 651 6.43 19.19 7.78
CA ALA A 651 6.08 17.78 7.78
C ALA A 651 7.17 16.95 7.07
N ILE A 652 8.33 16.82 7.72
CA ILE A 652 9.54 16.15 7.24
C ILE A 652 10.08 15.26 8.35
N GLU A 653 10.59 14.09 7.98
CA GLU A 653 11.26 13.12 8.85
C GLU A 653 12.75 13.02 8.53
N TYR A 654 13.60 13.00 9.56
CA TYR A 654 15.04 12.72 9.46
C TYR A 654 15.34 11.38 10.14
N GLY A 655 15.81 10.38 9.39
CA GLY A 655 16.16 9.05 9.92
C GLY A 655 17.53 8.97 10.60
N GLY A 656 18.03 10.07 11.18
CA GLY A 656 19.34 10.17 11.82
C GLY A 656 20.39 10.90 10.98
N ALA A 657 21.60 11.11 11.54
CA ALA A 657 22.61 12.04 10.98
C ALA A 657 23.17 11.68 9.59
N SER A 658 22.87 10.48 9.07
CA SER A 658 23.35 9.98 7.77
C SER A 658 22.23 9.70 6.76
N GLU A 659 20.96 9.91 7.12
CA GLU A 659 19.81 9.62 6.24
C GLU A 659 19.27 10.90 5.58
N LYS A 660 18.78 10.79 4.35
CA LYS A 660 18.20 11.93 3.62
C LYS A 660 16.85 12.32 4.25
N PRO A 661 16.51 13.63 4.34
CA PRO A 661 15.19 14.05 4.78
C PRO A 661 14.11 13.56 3.81
N THR A 662 13.00 13.08 4.35
CA THR A 662 11.85 12.62 3.57
C THR A 662 10.58 13.33 4.01
N ARG A 663 9.64 13.51 3.07
CA ARG A 663 8.30 14.06 3.32
C ARG A 663 7.54 13.15 4.28
N SER A 664 6.97 13.75 5.33
CA SER A 664 5.96 13.08 6.16
C SER A 664 4.55 13.48 5.71
N TYR A 665 3.79 12.52 5.19
CA TYR A 665 2.46 12.76 4.63
C TYR A 665 1.52 11.59 4.95
N ALA A 666 0.28 11.61 4.45
CA ALA A 666 -0.72 10.64 4.88
C ALA A 666 -0.34 9.19 4.56
N SER A 667 0.29 8.91 3.41
CA SER A 667 0.72 7.54 3.09
C SER A 667 1.83 7.07 4.02
N THR A 668 2.86 7.86 4.27
CA THR A 668 3.97 7.45 5.15
C THR A 668 3.58 7.43 6.63
N GLY A 669 2.75 8.37 7.09
CA GLY A 669 2.36 8.49 8.49
C GLY A 669 1.18 7.63 8.94
N TYR A 670 0.23 7.35 8.03
CA TYR A 670 -0.99 6.60 8.36
C TYR A 670 -1.08 5.26 7.65
N LEU A 671 -0.79 5.16 6.35
CA LEU A 671 -0.98 3.91 5.60
C LEU A 671 0.18 2.93 5.76
N ALA A 672 1.40 3.34 5.44
CA ALA A 672 2.59 2.47 5.40
C ALA A 672 2.81 1.67 6.69
N PRO A 673 2.63 2.23 7.92
CA PRO A 673 2.77 1.46 9.15
C PRO A 673 1.67 0.38 9.35
N ASN A 674 0.60 0.44 8.56
CA ASN A 674 -0.63 -0.32 8.77
C ASN A 674 -1.05 -1.17 7.55
N VAL A 675 -0.29 -1.15 6.45
CA VAL A 675 -0.59 -1.89 5.21
C VAL A 675 -0.68 -3.41 5.40
N GLY A 676 -0.07 -3.95 6.47
CA GLY A 676 -0.12 -5.38 6.80
C GLY A 676 -1.39 -5.86 7.52
N ARG A 677 -2.38 -4.98 7.77
CA ARG A 677 -3.65 -5.32 8.42
C ARG A 677 -4.59 -6.00 7.42
N ALA A 678 -5.07 -7.20 7.72
CA ALA A 678 -5.96 -7.93 6.79
C ALA A 678 -7.37 -7.36 6.65
N ASN A 679 -7.79 -6.49 7.56
CA ASN A 679 -9.08 -5.80 7.51
C ASN A 679 -8.98 -4.40 6.87
N LEU A 680 -7.83 -4.05 6.26
CA LEU A 680 -7.63 -2.81 5.52
C LEU A 680 -7.29 -3.14 4.07
N HIS A 681 -8.21 -2.80 3.17
CA HIS A 681 -8.12 -3.10 1.74
C HIS A 681 -7.97 -1.77 0.99
N ILE A 682 -6.93 -1.64 0.16
CA ILE A 682 -6.69 -0.44 -0.64
C ILE A 682 -6.72 -0.85 -2.11
N LEU A 683 -7.42 -0.08 -2.93
CA LEU A 683 -7.39 -0.22 -4.39
C LEU A 683 -7.06 1.14 -4.99
N SER A 684 -5.88 1.23 -5.60
CA SER A 684 -5.41 2.44 -6.30
C SER A 684 -5.87 2.43 -7.76
N GLU A 685 -5.73 3.56 -8.46
CA GLU A 685 -6.21 3.74 -9.84
C GLU A 685 -7.70 3.41 -10.06
N ALA A 686 -8.50 3.51 -9.00
CA ALA A 686 -9.94 3.26 -8.96
C ALA A 686 -10.71 4.58 -8.83
N THR A 687 -11.31 5.03 -9.94
CA THR A 687 -12.06 6.30 -9.98
C THR A 687 -13.53 6.03 -9.64
N VAL A 688 -13.98 6.47 -8.46
CA VAL A 688 -15.39 6.39 -8.07
C VAL A 688 -16.25 7.30 -8.95
N CYS A 689 -17.31 6.73 -9.50
CA CYS A 689 -18.22 7.41 -10.43
C CYS A 689 -19.43 7.97 -9.70
N ARG A 690 -20.05 7.19 -8.80
CA ARG A 690 -21.25 7.59 -8.05
C ARG A 690 -21.51 6.66 -6.86
N ILE A 691 -22.35 7.13 -5.94
CA ILE A 691 -22.92 6.36 -4.84
C ILE A 691 -24.08 5.51 -5.34
N LEU A 692 -24.14 4.28 -4.85
CA LEU A 692 -25.27 3.36 -5.04
C LEU A 692 -26.20 3.44 -3.83
N PHE A 693 -27.51 3.44 -4.08
CA PHE A 693 -28.53 3.52 -3.02
C PHE A 693 -29.43 2.28 -3.00
N GLU A 694 -29.85 1.90 -1.79
CA GLU A 694 -30.93 0.93 -1.61
C GLU A 694 -32.25 1.44 -2.21
N SER A 695 -33.16 0.54 -2.54
CA SER A 695 -34.49 0.91 -3.02
C SER A 695 -35.37 1.39 -1.86
N GLY A 696 -35.85 2.63 -1.91
CA GLY A 696 -36.83 3.16 -0.95
C GLY A 696 -36.52 4.58 -0.47
N ALA A 697 -37.30 5.04 0.51
CA ALA A 697 -37.10 6.32 1.19
C ALA A 697 -37.14 6.12 2.72
N PRO A 698 -36.28 6.78 3.50
CA PRO A 698 -35.22 7.72 3.07
C PRO A 698 -34.08 7.03 2.31
N LEU A 699 -33.30 7.78 1.54
CA LEU A 699 -32.16 7.26 0.79
C LEU A 699 -31.13 6.65 1.77
N ARG A 700 -30.64 5.45 1.46
CA ARG A 700 -29.54 4.80 2.17
C ARG A 700 -28.45 4.41 1.17
N ALA A 701 -27.23 4.88 1.39
CA ALA A 701 -26.09 4.45 0.60
C ALA A 701 -25.76 2.98 0.91
N GLN A 702 -25.57 2.17 -0.13
CA GLN A 702 -25.26 0.74 -0.02
C GLN A 702 -23.85 0.41 -0.50
N GLY A 703 -23.14 1.36 -1.12
CA GLY A 703 -21.90 1.11 -1.83
C GLY A 703 -21.62 2.16 -2.90
N VAL A 704 -20.67 1.87 -3.79
CA VAL A 704 -20.26 2.77 -4.88
C VAL A 704 -20.05 2.02 -6.19
N GLU A 705 -20.24 2.73 -7.29
CA GLU A 705 -19.82 2.35 -8.64
C GLU A 705 -18.49 3.05 -8.95
N PHE A 706 -17.52 2.33 -9.48
CA PHE A 706 -16.18 2.86 -9.79
C PHE A 706 -15.62 2.26 -11.09
N CYS A 707 -14.72 3.01 -11.72
CA CYS A 707 -13.98 2.56 -12.89
C CYS A 707 -12.58 2.10 -12.49
N TYR A 708 -12.17 0.91 -12.95
CA TYR A 708 -10.84 0.35 -12.79
C TYR A 708 -10.47 -0.50 -14.00
N GLY A 709 -9.24 -0.36 -14.51
CA GLY A 709 -8.77 -1.12 -15.67
C GLY A 709 -9.60 -0.90 -16.94
N GLY A 710 -10.27 0.25 -17.07
CA GLY A 710 -11.17 0.58 -18.19
C GLY A 710 -12.56 -0.08 -18.12
N ALA A 711 -12.90 -0.76 -17.02
CA ALA A 711 -14.20 -1.36 -16.78
C ALA A 711 -14.89 -0.74 -15.56
N VAL A 712 -16.22 -0.82 -15.53
CA VAL A 712 -17.06 -0.34 -14.41
C VAL A 712 -17.33 -1.51 -13.47
N HIS A 713 -17.15 -1.27 -12.18
CA HIS A 713 -17.32 -2.22 -11.09
C HIS A 713 -18.17 -1.61 -9.97
N ASN A 714 -18.74 -2.45 -9.13
CA ASN A 714 -19.50 -2.04 -7.96
C ASN A 714 -18.96 -2.71 -6.71
N VAL A 715 -18.93 -1.99 -5.60
CA VAL A 715 -18.61 -2.55 -4.28
C VAL A 715 -19.64 -2.07 -3.26
N SER A 716 -20.01 -2.95 -2.32
CA SER A 716 -20.96 -2.66 -1.26
C SER A 716 -20.25 -2.23 0.03
N ALA A 717 -20.92 -1.41 0.84
CA ALA A 717 -20.52 -1.09 2.20
C ALA A 717 -21.64 -1.53 3.17
N ASN A 718 -21.32 -2.39 4.14
CA ASN A 718 -22.32 -2.90 5.07
C ASN A 718 -22.83 -1.83 6.03
N VAL A 719 -21.97 -0.88 6.41
CA VAL A 719 -22.23 0.14 7.43
C VAL A 719 -22.41 1.50 6.77
N GLU A 720 -21.33 2.08 6.23
CA GLU A 720 -21.35 3.42 5.63
C GLU A 720 -20.37 3.61 4.46
N VAL A 721 -20.74 4.48 3.52
CA VAL A 721 -19.82 5.06 2.53
C VAL A 721 -19.33 6.43 3.04
N ILE A 722 -18.03 6.70 2.94
CA ILE A 722 -17.43 7.95 3.40
C ILE A 722 -16.70 8.62 2.24
N LEU A 723 -17.15 9.82 1.84
CA LEU A 723 -16.48 10.63 0.83
C LEU A 723 -15.31 11.40 1.44
N SER A 724 -14.11 11.17 0.92
CA SER A 724 -12.87 11.88 1.25
C SER A 724 -12.11 12.29 -0.02
N ALA A 725 -12.84 12.57 -1.10
CA ALA A 725 -12.31 12.89 -2.43
C ALA A 725 -11.83 14.35 -2.56
N GLY A 726 -11.98 15.14 -1.49
CA GLY A 726 -11.53 16.53 -1.41
C GLY A 726 -12.53 17.52 -1.99
N THR A 727 -12.20 18.80 -1.85
CA THR A 727 -13.11 19.93 -2.10
C THR A 727 -13.77 19.94 -3.47
N PHE A 728 -13.09 19.47 -4.52
CA PHE A 728 -13.65 19.52 -5.87
C PHE A 728 -14.41 18.26 -6.26
N HIS A 729 -13.95 17.08 -5.82
CA HIS A 729 -14.53 15.81 -6.27
C HIS A 729 -15.61 15.27 -5.33
N SER A 730 -15.58 15.56 -4.03
CA SER A 730 -16.67 15.18 -3.11
C SER A 730 -18.04 15.76 -3.50
N PRO A 731 -18.20 17.07 -3.81
CA PRO A 731 -19.47 17.58 -4.31
C PRO A 731 -19.83 17.01 -5.68
N GLN A 732 -18.85 16.82 -6.58
CA GLN A 732 -19.07 16.20 -7.88
C GLN A 732 -19.65 14.78 -7.74
N ILE A 733 -19.13 13.96 -6.84
CA ILE A 733 -19.63 12.60 -6.63
C ILE A 733 -21.04 12.62 -6.05
N LEU A 734 -21.36 13.55 -5.14
CA LEU A 734 -22.74 13.73 -4.65
C LEU A 734 -23.69 14.09 -5.81
N GLU A 735 -23.29 15.02 -6.67
CA GLU A 735 -24.09 15.43 -7.82
C GLU A 735 -24.24 14.33 -8.87
N LEU A 736 -23.16 13.60 -9.19
CA LEU A 736 -23.20 12.41 -10.05
C LEU A 736 -24.13 11.32 -9.50
N SER A 737 -24.36 11.33 -8.19
CA SER A 737 -25.27 10.42 -7.48
C SER A 737 -26.71 10.92 -7.41
N GLY A 738 -27.00 12.10 -7.95
CA GLY A 738 -28.32 12.73 -7.94
C GLY A 738 -28.65 13.49 -6.64
N ILE A 739 -27.64 13.86 -5.84
CA ILE A 739 -27.79 14.69 -4.64
C ILE A 739 -27.22 16.08 -4.93
N GLY A 740 -28.05 17.11 -5.00
CA GLY A 740 -27.61 18.47 -5.32
C GLY A 740 -28.74 19.40 -5.74
N ASP A 741 -28.39 20.50 -6.40
CA ASP A 741 -29.36 21.43 -6.99
C ASP A 741 -30.06 20.78 -8.21
N PRO A 742 -31.40 20.62 -8.20
CA PRO A 742 -32.13 20.03 -9.32
C PRO A 742 -31.81 20.67 -10.68
N ASP A 743 -31.57 21.98 -10.74
CA ASP A 743 -31.29 22.66 -12.01
C ASP A 743 -29.90 22.32 -12.54
N VAL A 744 -28.90 22.22 -11.66
CA VAL A 744 -27.54 21.75 -11.99
C VAL A 744 -27.58 20.31 -12.48
N LEU A 745 -28.27 19.43 -11.75
CA LEU A 745 -28.38 18.01 -12.09
C LEU A 745 -29.07 17.81 -13.43
N ASN A 746 -30.22 18.47 -13.64
CA ASN A 746 -30.96 18.39 -14.90
C ASN A 746 -30.13 18.90 -16.09
N ALA A 747 -29.35 19.98 -15.92
CA ALA A 747 -28.47 20.51 -16.95
C ALA A 747 -27.33 19.53 -17.33
N ALA A 748 -26.86 18.73 -16.36
CA ALA A 748 -25.89 17.66 -16.58
C ALA A 748 -26.53 16.34 -17.08
N GLY A 749 -27.87 16.29 -17.17
CA GLY A 749 -28.65 15.14 -17.58
C GLY A 749 -28.90 14.10 -16.47
N ILE A 750 -28.76 14.46 -15.20
CA ILE A 750 -28.92 13.57 -14.04
C ILE A 750 -30.26 13.80 -13.36
N ASP A 751 -30.99 12.73 -13.07
CA ASP A 751 -32.22 12.81 -12.29
C ASP A 751 -31.91 13.18 -10.83
N CYS A 752 -32.53 14.25 -10.35
CA CYS A 752 -32.44 14.64 -8.93
C CYS A 752 -33.15 13.61 -8.04
N ARG A 753 -32.38 12.94 -7.17
CA ARG A 753 -32.88 12.00 -6.15
C ARG A 753 -33.15 12.70 -4.82
N LEU A 754 -32.31 13.67 -4.46
CA LEU A 754 -32.44 14.46 -3.25
C LEU A 754 -32.06 15.91 -3.55
N PRO A 755 -33.01 16.86 -3.48
CA PRO A 755 -32.70 18.27 -3.60
C PRO A 755 -31.91 18.73 -2.38
N LEU A 756 -30.62 19.00 -2.57
CA LEU A 756 -29.72 19.56 -1.58
C LEU A 756 -28.90 20.66 -2.26
N VAL A 757 -29.54 21.81 -2.46
CA VAL A 757 -29.08 22.91 -3.35
C VAL A 757 -27.72 23.48 -2.98
N ASP A 758 -27.28 23.34 -1.73
CA ASP A 758 -26.00 23.87 -1.26
C ASP A 758 -24.79 22.97 -1.58
N VAL A 759 -24.99 21.75 -2.11
CA VAL A 759 -23.89 20.91 -2.59
C VAL A 759 -23.13 21.64 -3.70
N GLY A 760 -21.81 21.68 -3.60
CA GLY A 760 -20.94 22.37 -4.56
C GLY A 760 -20.83 23.88 -4.33
N ASN A 761 -21.66 24.48 -3.47
CA ASN A 761 -21.65 25.91 -3.17
C ASN A 761 -20.73 26.26 -1.97
N ASN A 762 -20.55 27.56 -1.68
CA ASN A 762 -19.67 28.06 -0.60
C ASN A 762 -18.20 27.62 -0.77
N LEU A 763 -17.72 27.42 -2.01
CA LEU A 763 -16.30 27.21 -2.26
C LEU A 763 -15.52 28.46 -1.81
N ARG A 764 -14.53 28.28 -0.95
CA ARG A 764 -13.65 29.36 -0.49
C ARG A 764 -12.21 28.96 -0.72
N GLU A 765 -11.46 29.86 -1.35
CA GLU A 765 -10.05 29.68 -1.68
C GLU A 765 -9.27 30.87 -1.16
N HIS A 766 -8.07 30.62 -0.64
CA HIS A 766 -7.14 31.66 -0.24
C HIS A 766 -6.58 32.37 -1.48
N PRO A 767 -6.85 33.69 -1.67
CA PRO A 767 -6.16 34.45 -2.69
C PRO A 767 -4.77 34.82 -2.18
N MET A 768 -3.76 34.70 -3.06
CA MET A 768 -2.36 35.01 -2.75
C MET A 768 -1.78 36.01 -3.74
N ALA A 769 -1.07 37.01 -3.23
CA ALA A 769 -0.17 37.88 -3.99
C ALA A 769 1.28 37.68 -3.51
N VAL A 770 2.27 38.18 -4.25
CA VAL A 770 3.70 38.00 -3.94
C VAL A 770 4.44 39.32 -4.04
N VAL A 771 5.35 39.55 -3.10
CA VAL A 771 6.40 40.59 -3.18
C VAL A 771 7.77 39.92 -3.06
N SER A 772 8.66 40.16 -4.01
CA SER A 772 9.96 39.50 -4.10
C SER A 772 11.08 40.51 -4.35
N TYR A 773 12.20 40.35 -3.66
CA TYR A 773 13.40 41.17 -3.80
C TYR A 773 14.61 40.30 -4.13
N ASN A 774 15.42 40.78 -5.08
CA ASN A 774 16.75 40.24 -5.31
C ASN A 774 17.62 40.55 -4.09
N LEU A 775 18.42 39.60 -3.63
CA LEU A 775 19.37 39.77 -2.54
C LEU A 775 20.67 40.40 -3.06
N ARG A 776 21.33 41.24 -2.25
CA ARG A 776 22.71 41.67 -2.55
C ARG A 776 23.64 40.46 -2.41
N ALA A 777 24.67 40.42 -3.24
CA ALA A 777 25.75 39.46 -3.06
C ALA A 777 26.41 39.71 -1.70
N SER A 778 26.22 38.81 -0.75
CA SER A 778 27.04 38.73 0.47
C SER A 778 28.14 37.69 0.27
N ASN A 779 29.09 37.61 1.20
CA ASN A 779 30.04 36.49 1.26
C ASN A 779 29.35 35.11 1.40
N ASP A 780 28.02 35.06 1.62
CA ASP A 780 27.21 33.85 1.81
C ASP A 780 26.36 33.48 0.58
N THR A 781 26.44 34.22 -0.53
CA THR A 781 25.70 33.91 -1.75
C THR A 781 26.65 33.87 -2.95
N ALA A 782 27.19 32.68 -3.25
CA ALA A 782 27.83 32.46 -4.55
C ALA A 782 26.78 32.67 -5.67
N PRO A 783 27.14 33.30 -6.80
CA PRO A 783 26.21 33.45 -7.91
C PRO A 783 25.87 32.07 -8.49
N PRO A 784 24.61 31.78 -8.86
CA PRO A 784 24.33 30.60 -9.66
C PRO A 784 24.96 30.80 -11.04
N GLU A 785 25.93 29.96 -11.38
CA GLU A 785 26.44 29.81 -12.74
C GLU A 785 25.27 29.57 -13.72
N PRO A 786 25.28 30.10 -14.96
CA PRO A 786 24.13 30.10 -15.87
C PRO A 786 23.68 28.73 -16.39
N SER A 787 24.22 27.62 -15.88
CA SER A 787 23.94 26.27 -16.38
C SER A 787 23.97 25.17 -15.32
N VAL A 788 23.82 25.49 -14.02
CA VAL A 788 23.90 24.48 -12.95
C VAL A 788 22.53 24.28 -12.31
N SER A 789 21.90 23.16 -12.65
CA SER A 789 20.81 22.52 -11.90
C SER A 789 21.09 22.53 -10.41
N LEU A 790 20.13 22.99 -9.59
CA LEU A 790 19.89 22.74 -8.15
C LEU A 790 20.77 21.65 -7.49
N ARG A 791 22.08 21.83 -7.37
CA ARG A 791 23.01 20.88 -6.74
C ARG A 791 24.07 21.67 -5.96
N GLU A 792 23.83 21.73 -4.65
CA GLU A 792 24.70 22.16 -3.53
C GLU A 792 24.55 23.61 -3.00
N PRO A 793 24.64 23.82 -1.66
CA PRO A 793 23.53 23.59 -0.73
C PRO A 793 23.38 24.80 0.22
N ILE A 794 22.47 25.71 -0.09
CA ILE A 794 21.70 26.35 0.98
C ILE A 794 20.55 25.37 1.24
N SER A 795 20.37 24.90 2.47
CA SER A 795 19.44 23.82 2.84
C SER A 795 17.99 24.08 2.40
N THR A 796 17.64 23.77 1.15
CA THR A 796 16.28 23.84 0.59
C THR A 796 15.44 22.63 0.98
N GLU A 797 15.63 22.10 2.20
CA GLU A 797 14.82 21.01 2.73
C GLU A 797 13.38 21.49 2.99
N CYS A 798 13.18 22.78 3.26
CA CYS A 798 11.86 23.37 3.44
C CYS A 798 11.69 24.68 2.66
N LEU A 799 10.62 24.75 1.85
CA LEU A 799 10.27 25.94 1.06
C LEU A 799 9.65 27.07 1.89
N VAL A 800 9.08 26.76 3.06
CA VAL A 800 8.39 27.72 3.93
C VAL A 800 9.22 27.96 5.18
N ARG A 801 9.74 29.17 5.33
CA ARG A 801 10.73 29.49 6.38
C ARG A 801 10.20 30.39 7.48
N LEU A 802 9.17 31.16 7.16
CA LEU A 802 8.54 32.11 8.07
C LEU A 802 7.04 32.11 7.81
N VAL A 803 6.25 32.14 8.89
CA VAL A 803 4.81 32.34 8.86
C VAL A 803 4.46 33.41 9.88
N GLY A 804 3.55 34.31 9.54
CA GLY A 804 2.95 35.22 10.51
C GLY A 804 1.60 35.73 10.04
N PHE A 805 0.91 36.37 10.96
CA PHE A 805 -0.47 36.78 10.77
C PHE A 805 -0.66 38.23 11.21
N LEU A 806 -1.43 38.98 10.43
CA LEU A 806 -1.62 40.41 10.62
C LEU A 806 -3.11 40.78 10.58
N PRO A 807 -3.58 41.58 11.56
CA PRO A 807 -4.88 42.20 11.48
C PRO A 807 -4.94 43.23 10.35
N TYR A 808 -5.98 43.18 9.51
CA TYR A 808 -6.18 44.22 8.49
C TYR A 808 -6.32 45.61 9.13
N ALA A 809 -7.00 45.69 10.28
CA ALA A 809 -7.22 46.93 11.01
C ALA A 809 -5.94 47.63 11.48
N SER A 810 -4.80 46.92 11.60
CA SER A 810 -3.51 47.53 11.94
C SER A 810 -2.73 48.03 10.72
N LEU A 811 -3.15 47.68 9.51
CA LEU A 811 -2.46 48.03 8.26
C LEU A 811 -3.05 49.26 7.56
N VAL A 812 -4.21 49.74 8.00
CA VAL A 812 -4.97 50.79 7.30
C VAL A 812 -5.41 51.90 8.24
N ALA A 813 -5.69 53.09 7.69
CA ALA A 813 -6.22 54.20 8.48
C ALA A 813 -7.66 53.91 8.96
N PRO A 814 -8.10 54.43 10.12
CA PRO A 814 -9.47 54.22 10.61
C PRO A 814 -10.58 54.60 9.61
N SER A 815 -10.36 55.61 8.76
CA SER A 815 -11.32 56.03 7.73
C SER A 815 -11.53 54.99 6.62
N GLU A 816 -10.61 54.05 6.43
CA GLU A 816 -10.75 52.93 5.50
C GLU A 816 -11.59 51.79 6.08
N LEU A 817 -11.71 51.70 7.41
CA LEU A 817 -12.55 50.71 8.11
C LEU A 817 -14.05 51.05 8.06
N ASP A 818 -14.37 52.32 7.79
CA ASP A 818 -15.74 52.82 7.63
C ASP A 818 -16.29 52.59 6.20
N HIS A 819 -15.41 52.47 5.19
CA HIS A 819 -15.75 52.25 3.78
C HIS A 819 -15.91 50.77 3.39
N ALA A 820 -15.66 49.83 4.31
CA ALA A 820 -16.03 48.42 4.16
C ALA A 820 -17.56 48.30 4.21
N GLY A 821 -18.20 48.64 3.09
CA GLY A 821 -19.65 48.76 2.95
C GLY A 821 -20.33 47.45 3.29
N ILE A 822 -21.21 47.49 4.29
CA ILE A 822 -22.11 46.39 4.62
C ILE A 822 -23.14 46.28 3.47
N ALA A 823 -22.77 45.58 2.39
CA ALA A 823 -23.74 45.16 1.40
C ALA A 823 -24.65 44.11 2.06
N ALA A 824 -25.94 44.45 2.15
CA ALA A 824 -26.96 43.63 2.77
C ALA A 824 -27.20 42.34 1.97
N ASN A 825 -26.44 41.28 2.26
CA ASN A 825 -26.76 39.95 1.75
C ASN A 825 -27.85 39.34 2.66
N THR A 826 -29.09 39.24 2.17
CA THR A 826 -30.27 38.81 2.94
C THR A 826 -30.54 37.30 2.87
N GLY A 827 -29.54 36.48 2.53
CA GLY A 827 -29.65 35.02 2.42
C GLY A 827 -29.50 34.26 3.76
N HIS A 828 -29.62 32.93 3.71
CA HIS A 828 -29.55 32.03 4.88
C HIS A 828 -28.23 32.10 5.67
N ASN A 829 -27.18 32.72 5.11
CA ASN A 829 -25.86 32.91 5.72
C ASN A 829 -25.63 34.31 6.34
N HIS A 830 -26.68 35.10 6.56
CA HIS A 830 -26.55 36.48 7.06
C HIS A 830 -25.74 36.59 8.37
N SER A 831 -25.96 35.70 9.33
CA SER A 831 -25.24 35.70 10.62
C SER A 831 -23.76 35.32 10.48
N VAL A 832 -23.45 34.39 9.58
CA VAL A 832 -22.08 33.95 9.24
C VAL A 832 -21.31 35.13 8.64
N TYR A 833 -21.92 35.81 7.67
CA TYR A 833 -21.33 36.95 6.96
C TYR A 833 -21.10 38.16 7.89
N GLN A 834 -22.06 38.48 8.77
CA GLN A 834 -21.89 39.56 9.75
C GLN A 834 -20.72 39.30 10.73
N ARG A 835 -20.50 38.04 11.14
CA ARG A 835 -19.36 37.67 11.98
C ARG A 835 -18.03 37.72 11.24
N ALA A 836 -18.01 37.35 9.96
CA ALA A 836 -16.83 37.49 9.11
C ALA A 836 -16.44 38.97 8.91
N LEU A 837 -17.42 39.85 8.69
CA LEU A 837 -17.18 41.29 8.57
C LEU A 837 -16.70 41.95 9.87
N ALA A 838 -17.13 41.46 11.04
CA ALA A 838 -16.65 41.98 12.32
C ALA A 838 -15.13 41.88 12.47
N LYS A 839 -14.49 40.87 11.84
CA LYS A 839 -13.02 40.70 11.86
C LYS A 839 -12.27 41.84 11.19
N PHE A 840 -12.86 42.55 10.21
CA PHE A 840 -12.19 43.65 9.51
C PHE A 840 -11.87 44.84 10.42
N ARG A 841 -12.64 45.02 11.49
CA ARG A 841 -12.48 46.13 12.44
C ARG A 841 -11.76 45.73 13.72
N ASP A 842 -11.41 44.45 13.86
CA ASP A 842 -10.85 43.91 15.09
C ASP A 842 -9.32 43.87 15.00
N PRO A 843 -8.59 44.70 15.77
CA PRO A 843 -7.14 44.74 15.76
C PRO A 843 -6.49 43.48 16.37
N GLN A 844 -7.28 42.53 16.87
CA GLN A 844 -6.81 41.24 17.38
C GLN A 844 -7.08 40.08 16.39
N ARG A 845 -7.73 40.35 15.24
CA ARG A 845 -8.14 39.32 14.29
C ARG A 845 -7.31 39.40 13.03
N SER A 846 -6.57 38.33 12.76
CA SER A 846 -5.73 38.26 11.57
C SER A 846 -6.56 38.02 10.31
N LEU A 847 -6.29 38.81 9.27
CA LEU A 847 -6.90 38.70 7.95
C LEU A 847 -5.86 38.55 6.83
N VAL A 848 -4.59 38.87 7.11
CA VAL A 848 -3.45 38.66 6.22
C VAL A 848 -2.54 37.61 6.85
N GLN A 849 -2.18 36.60 6.08
CA GLN A 849 -1.08 35.68 6.39
C GLN A 849 0.12 36.04 5.51
N LEU A 850 1.31 36.11 6.11
CA LEU A 850 2.56 36.26 5.39
C LEU A 850 3.37 34.97 5.47
N ILE A 851 3.90 34.54 4.33
CA ILE A 851 4.81 33.41 4.22
C ILE A 851 6.14 33.86 3.62
N GLY A 852 7.24 33.62 4.33
CA GLY A 852 8.60 33.88 3.84
C GLY A 852 9.20 32.67 3.12
N HIS A 853 9.70 32.91 1.91
CA HIS A 853 10.25 31.91 1.02
C HIS A 853 11.64 32.34 0.48
N PRO A 854 12.70 31.52 0.65
CA PRO A 854 14.01 31.78 0.08
C PRO A 854 14.00 31.32 -1.38
N GLY A 855 13.97 32.29 -2.29
CA GLY A 855 13.80 32.07 -3.71
C GLY A 855 12.87 33.09 -4.33
N GLY A 856 12.95 33.22 -5.64
CA GLY A 856 11.98 34.00 -6.41
C GLY A 856 10.74 33.15 -6.67
N PHE A 857 9.58 33.61 -6.21
CA PHE A 857 8.30 32.94 -6.45
C PHE A 857 7.63 33.58 -7.67
N GLY A 858 7.73 32.94 -8.85
CA GLY A 858 7.16 33.46 -10.09
C GLY A 858 5.70 33.06 -10.26
N LEU A 859 4.78 34.03 -10.35
CA LEU A 859 3.34 33.77 -10.60
C LEU A 859 2.98 33.62 -12.08
N ALA A 860 3.94 33.76 -13.00
CA ALA A 860 3.88 33.40 -14.42
C ALA A 860 5.28 33.62 -15.03
N ASP A 861 5.92 32.57 -15.58
CA ASP A 861 7.11 32.56 -16.47
C ASP A 861 8.34 33.44 -16.16
N SER A 862 8.40 34.16 -15.04
CA SER A 862 9.52 35.02 -14.65
C SER A 862 10.12 34.55 -13.33
N VAL A 863 10.87 33.44 -13.35
CA VAL A 863 11.75 33.10 -12.23
C VAL A 863 12.92 34.09 -12.24
N PRO A 864 13.17 34.85 -11.16
CA PRO A 864 14.34 35.72 -11.05
C PRO A 864 15.62 34.91 -11.25
N ARG A 865 16.52 35.38 -12.14
CA ARG A 865 17.84 34.74 -12.40
C ARG A 865 18.86 35.00 -11.27
N HIS A 866 18.43 35.61 -10.18
CA HIS A 866 19.25 36.05 -9.06
C HIS A 866 18.72 35.46 -7.75
N ALA A 867 19.61 35.25 -6.77
CA ALA A 867 19.20 34.90 -5.42
C ALA A 867 18.19 35.92 -4.89
N SER A 868 17.04 35.46 -4.41
CA SER A 868 15.89 36.30 -4.06
C SER A 868 15.26 35.84 -2.75
N TYR A 869 14.49 36.72 -2.11
CA TYR A 869 13.61 36.37 -0.99
C TYR A 869 12.22 36.92 -1.26
N SER A 870 11.21 36.10 -1.05
CA SER A 870 9.82 36.42 -1.36
C SER A 870 8.95 36.38 -0.10
N LEU A 871 8.06 37.36 0.04
CA LEU A 871 6.94 37.34 0.96
C LEU A 871 5.67 37.07 0.16
N LEU A 872 5.07 35.91 0.39
CA LEU A 872 3.76 35.53 -0.10
C LEU A 872 2.73 36.16 0.85
N VAL A 873 1.75 36.87 0.29
CA VAL A 873 0.70 37.60 1.01
C VAL A 873 -0.62 36.91 0.73
N ILE A 874 -1.22 36.31 1.75
CA ILE A 874 -2.42 35.48 1.63
C ILE A 874 -3.58 36.13 2.39
N GLY A 875 -4.77 36.17 1.79
CA GLY A 875 -6.00 36.56 2.47
C GLY A 875 -6.60 35.38 3.25
N SER A 876 -6.56 35.43 4.57
CA SER A 876 -6.91 34.29 5.45
C SER A 876 -8.41 33.99 5.58
N HIS A 877 -9.26 34.99 5.36
CA HIS A 877 -10.71 34.86 5.50
C HIS A 877 -11.44 35.50 4.31
N PRO A 878 -11.33 34.89 3.12
CA PRO A 878 -11.96 35.43 1.92
C PRO A 878 -13.47 35.57 2.09
N GLN A 879 -14.00 36.75 1.74
CA GLN A 879 -15.43 37.02 1.68
C GLN A 879 -16.03 36.50 0.36
N SER A 880 -15.22 36.50 -0.68
CA SER A 880 -15.47 35.84 -1.96
C SER A 880 -15.88 34.38 -1.76
N GLN A 881 -16.91 33.97 -2.50
CA GLN A 881 -17.44 32.62 -2.52
C GLN A 881 -17.63 32.18 -3.96
N GLY A 882 -17.30 30.93 -4.20
CA GLY A 882 -17.41 30.26 -5.48
C GLY A 882 -18.34 29.06 -5.45
N SER A 883 -18.26 28.26 -6.50
CA SER A 883 -18.99 27.00 -6.67
C SER A 883 -18.18 25.96 -7.45
N CYS A 884 -18.53 24.68 -7.29
CA CYS A 884 -17.96 23.55 -8.00
C CYS A 884 -19.07 22.58 -8.37
N HIS A 885 -19.42 22.52 -9.66
CA HIS A 885 -20.58 21.76 -10.15
C HIS A 885 -20.25 20.89 -11.37
N ILE A 886 -20.91 19.75 -11.49
CA ILE A 886 -20.81 18.88 -12.67
C ILE A 886 -21.31 19.55 -13.95
N LEU A 887 -20.78 19.10 -15.09
CA LEU A 887 -21.17 19.55 -16.42
C LEU A 887 -21.86 18.47 -17.26
N SER A 888 -21.78 17.21 -16.85
CA SER A 888 -22.34 16.05 -17.53
C SER A 888 -22.33 14.82 -16.61
N GLN A 889 -22.95 13.73 -17.07
CA GLN A 889 -22.90 12.42 -16.40
C GLN A 889 -21.53 11.72 -16.47
N ASP A 890 -20.59 12.17 -17.31
CA ASP A 890 -19.26 11.58 -17.42
C ASP A 890 -18.43 11.82 -16.15
N PRO A 891 -18.09 10.77 -15.37
CA PRO A 891 -17.36 10.92 -14.12
C PRO A 891 -15.90 11.35 -14.32
N PHE A 892 -15.34 11.21 -15.52
CA PHE A 892 -13.97 11.63 -15.83
C PHE A 892 -13.87 13.08 -16.26
N ARG A 893 -15.01 13.75 -16.50
CA ARG A 893 -15.03 15.16 -16.85
C ARG A 893 -14.82 15.99 -15.58
N ALA A 894 -13.80 16.84 -15.59
CA ALA A 894 -13.58 17.80 -14.52
C ALA A 894 -14.82 18.69 -14.29
N PRO A 895 -15.16 19.00 -13.02
CA PRO A 895 -16.28 19.86 -12.71
C PRO A 895 -16.01 21.31 -13.13
N ARG A 896 -17.07 22.08 -13.33
CA ARG A 896 -16.99 23.53 -13.51
C ARG A 896 -16.64 24.18 -12.17
N ILE A 897 -15.41 24.66 -12.05
CA ILE A 897 -14.92 25.32 -10.84
C ILE A 897 -14.95 26.83 -11.03
N ASP A 898 -15.78 27.51 -10.25
CA ASP A 898 -15.78 28.95 -10.11
C ASP A 898 -15.24 29.31 -8.74
N LEU A 899 -14.07 29.90 -8.65
CA LEU A 899 -13.47 30.24 -7.35
C LEU A 899 -14.16 31.44 -6.69
N GLY A 900 -14.82 32.28 -7.49
CA GLY A 900 -15.28 33.60 -7.06
C GLY A 900 -14.13 34.51 -6.60
N ILE A 901 -12.88 34.17 -6.91
CA ILE A 901 -11.68 34.79 -6.31
C ILE A 901 -11.66 36.31 -6.60
N LEU A 902 -11.50 37.12 -5.54
CA LEU A 902 -11.54 38.59 -5.59
C LEU A 902 -12.83 39.20 -6.19
N SER A 903 -13.95 38.48 -6.09
CA SER A 903 -15.27 39.00 -6.44
C SER A 903 -15.76 40.07 -5.45
N GLN A 904 -15.29 40.00 -4.19
CA GLN A 904 -15.55 41.01 -3.17
C GLN A 904 -14.40 42.01 -3.08
N GLN A 905 -14.71 43.30 -2.97
CA GLN A 905 -13.70 44.36 -2.93
C GLN A 905 -12.90 44.33 -1.61
N GLU A 906 -13.51 43.82 -0.54
CA GLU A 906 -12.89 43.61 0.76
C GLU A 906 -11.64 42.72 0.68
N ASP A 907 -11.70 41.64 -0.10
CA ASP A 907 -10.57 40.72 -0.28
C ASP A 907 -9.41 41.39 -1.02
N VAL A 908 -9.72 42.24 -2.00
CA VAL A 908 -8.73 43.04 -2.74
C VAL A 908 -8.07 44.04 -1.80
N ASN A 909 -8.84 44.70 -0.95
CA ASN A 909 -8.32 45.68 0.01
C ASN A 909 -7.38 45.03 1.04
N VAL A 910 -7.75 43.85 1.55
CA VAL A 910 -6.93 43.08 2.51
C VAL A 910 -5.59 42.70 1.89
N LEU A 911 -5.60 42.15 0.67
CA LEU A 911 -4.36 41.82 -0.03
C LEU A 911 -3.54 43.06 -0.38
N ALA A 912 -4.17 44.15 -0.82
CA ALA A 912 -3.50 45.39 -1.17
C ALA A 912 -2.77 46.00 0.05
N ALA A 913 -3.39 45.98 1.23
CA ALA A 913 -2.75 46.40 2.47
C ALA A 913 -1.59 45.46 2.85
N GLY A 914 -1.77 44.14 2.67
CA GLY A 914 -0.73 43.14 2.93
C GLY A 914 0.49 43.28 2.02
N VAL A 915 0.31 43.55 0.72
CA VAL A 915 1.44 43.75 -0.21
C VAL A 915 2.18 45.06 0.06
N ALA A 916 1.46 46.13 0.43
CA ALA A 916 2.07 47.40 0.85
C ALA A 916 2.95 47.19 2.09
N PHE A 917 2.44 46.45 3.09
CA PHE A 917 3.18 46.11 4.30
C PHE A 917 4.40 45.21 4.02
N ALA A 918 4.24 44.18 3.18
CA ALA A 918 5.35 43.32 2.77
C ALA A 918 6.46 44.14 2.08
N ASP A 919 6.10 45.06 1.18
CA ASP A 919 7.05 45.96 0.53
C ASP A 919 7.75 46.90 1.52
N SER A 920 7.03 47.47 2.49
CA SER A 920 7.63 48.30 3.55
C SER A 920 8.60 47.51 4.44
N THR A 921 8.31 46.23 4.70
CA THR A 921 9.17 45.35 5.51
C THR A 921 10.57 45.24 4.90
N PHE A 922 10.63 45.06 3.58
CA PHE A 922 11.91 45.00 2.84
C PHE A 922 12.72 46.31 2.91
N HIS A 923 12.06 47.45 3.08
CA HIS A 923 12.69 48.77 3.19
C HIS A 923 13.05 49.19 4.63
N SER A 924 12.79 48.34 5.62
CA SER A 924 13.16 48.59 7.01
C SER A 924 14.68 48.70 7.19
N GLU A 925 15.11 49.45 8.22
CA GLU A 925 16.54 49.69 8.52
C GLU A 925 17.35 48.39 8.64
N HIS A 926 16.73 47.32 9.15
CA HIS A 926 17.40 46.02 9.35
C HIS A 926 17.42 45.13 8.09
N ILE A 927 16.57 45.37 7.08
CA ILE A 927 16.47 44.54 5.87
C ILE A 927 17.07 45.20 4.64
N VAL A 928 17.00 46.53 4.53
CA VAL A 928 17.38 47.28 3.33
C VAL A 928 18.84 47.05 2.91
N HIS A 929 19.69 46.61 3.84
CA HIS A 929 21.08 46.25 3.61
C HIS A 929 21.26 44.88 2.91
N HIS A 930 20.32 43.95 3.08
CA HIS A 930 20.34 42.61 2.49
C HIS A 930 19.80 42.55 1.05
N ILE A 931 18.99 43.53 0.63
CA ILE A 931 18.31 43.52 -0.67
C ILE A 931 18.99 44.43 -1.71
N ALA A 932 19.01 44.00 -2.97
CA ALA A 932 19.54 44.75 -4.10
C ALA A 932 18.45 45.64 -4.72
N GLU A 933 17.43 45.02 -5.32
CA GLU A 933 16.29 45.69 -5.95
C GLU A 933 15.04 44.81 -5.90
N ARG A 934 13.85 45.43 -5.98
CA ARG A 934 12.59 44.69 -6.09
C ARG A 934 12.57 43.90 -7.40
N ALA A 935 12.38 42.59 -7.29
CA ALA A 935 12.29 41.65 -8.40
C ALA A 935 10.85 41.53 -8.91
N PHE A 936 9.88 41.53 -7.99
CA PHE A 936 8.45 41.47 -8.31
C PHE A 936 7.62 42.13 -7.20
N PRO A 937 6.55 42.89 -7.52
CA PRO A 937 6.20 43.37 -8.85
C PRO A 937 7.18 44.40 -9.41
N ASP A 938 6.97 44.76 -10.68
CA ASP A 938 7.76 45.77 -11.37
C ASP A 938 7.86 47.07 -10.54
N ARG A 939 9.05 47.70 -10.58
CA ARG A 939 9.35 48.91 -9.80
C ARG A 939 8.54 50.14 -10.19
N SER A 940 7.94 50.14 -11.38
CA SER A 940 7.04 51.21 -11.83
C SER A 940 5.70 51.24 -11.09
N ILE A 941 5.33 50.15 -10.41
CA ILE A 941 4.11 50.06 -9.61
C ILE A 941 4.44 50.54 -8.19
N ASP A 942 3.84 51.64 -7.75
CA ASP A 942 3.95 52.07 -6.36
C ASP A 942 3.01 51.24 -5.49
N LEU A 943 3.58 50.36 -4.64
CA LEU A 943 2.80 49.51 -3.74
C LEU A 943 2.28 50.25 -2.50
N GLN A 944 2.77 51.46 -2.23
CA GLN A 944 2.27 52.31 -1.14
C GLN A 944 1.05 53.13 -1.61
N ASP A 945 0.86 53.29 -2.92
CA ASP A 945 -0.37 53.85 -3.50
C ASP A 945 -1.47 52.79 -3.55
N ARG A 946 -2.57 53.04 -2.82
CA ARG A 946 -3.63 52.03 -2.64
C ARG A 946 -4.29 51.62 -3.95
N ASP A 947 -4.50 52.55 -4.88
CA ASP A 947 -5.15 52.24 -6.16
C ASP A 947 -4.25 51.39 -7.06
N GLN A 948 -2.94 51.69 -7.08
CA GLN A 948 -1.95 50.88 -7.78
C GLN A 948 -1.80 49.50 -7.15
N ALA A 949 -1.77 49.40 -5.82
CA ALA A 949 -1.72 48.12 -5.10
C ALA A 949 -2.97 47.26 -5.38
N CYS A 950 -4.18 47.85 -5.35
CA CYS A 950 -5.42 47.13 -5.68
C CYS A 950 -5.44 46.63 -7.12
N ARG A 951 -4.99 47.45 -8.09
CA ARG A 951 -4.83 47.01 -9.49
C ARG A 951 -3.83 45.87 -9.61
N PHE A 952 -2.67 45.99 -8.96
CA PHE A 952 -1.68 44.92 -8.93
C PHE A 952 -2.26 43.60 -8.39
N VAL A 953 -3.02 43.65 -7.29
CA VAL A 953 -3.66 42.46 -6.71
C VAL A 953 -4.61 41.80 -7.70
N ARG A 954 -5.50 42.54 -8.37
CA ARG A 954 -6.40 41.96 -9.40
C ARG A 954 -5.61 41.30 -10.53
N ASN A 955 -4.57 41.98 -11.01
CA ASN A 955 -3.80 41.54 -12.17
C ASN A 955 -2.90 40.32 -11.86
N SER A 956 -2.49 40.11 -10.61
CA SER A 956 -1.44 39.14 -10.26
C SER A 956 -1.84 38.06 -9.26
N ALA A 957 -2.87 38.26 -8.44
CA ALA A 957 -3.21 37.30 -7.39
C ALA A 957 -3.59 35.93 -7.97
N VAL A 958 -3.25 34.86 -7.27
CA VAL A 958 -3.58 33.48 -7.68
C VAL A 958 -4.30 32.75 -6.56
N ALA A 959 -4.97 31.65 -6.90
CA ALA A 959 -5.43 30.67 -5.93
C ALA A 959 -4.23 30.03 -5.20
N PHE A 960 -4.34 29.81 -3.89
CA PHE A 960 -3.28 29.18 -3.09
C PHE A 960 -3.47 27.66 -2.92
N ASN A 961 -4.45 27.06 -3.61
CA ASN A 961 -4.79 25.63 -3.59
C ASN A 961 -5.25 25.12 -2.21
N HIS A 962 -5.99 25.95 -1.48
CA HIS A 962 -6.54 25.65 -0.15
C HIS A 962 -8.08 25.58 -0.14
N GLY A 963 -8.72 25.41 -1.30
CA GLY A 963 -10.17 25.30 -1.43
C GLY A 963 -10.87 24.50 -0.31
N VAL A 964 -11.93 25.07 0.27
CA VAL A 964 -12.82 24.44 1.27
C VAL A 964 -14.30 24.74 1.00
N GLY A 965 -15.21 24.07 1.72
CA GLY A 965 -16.59 24.53 1.92
C GLY A 965 -17.67 23.98 0.97
N THR A 966 -17.30 23.25 -0.08
CA THR A 966 -18.25 22.72 -1.08
C THR A 966 -19.25 21.67 -0.56
N CYS A 967 -18.99 21.08 0.61
CA CYS A 967 -19.91 20.20 1.33
C CYS A 967 -20.07 20.67 2.79
N SER A 968 -20.18 21.98 2.99
CA SER A 968 -20.12 22.67 4.29
C SER A 968 -20.92 22.00 5.42
N MET A 969 -20.27 21.80 6.56
CA MET A 969 -20.88 21.35 7.81
C MET A 969 -21.91 22.36 8.33
N GLY A 970 -23.03 21.84 8.82
CA GLY A 970 -24.20 22.62 9.20
C GLY A 970 -25.09 23.00 8.02
N ILE A 971 -24.63 22.80 6.77
CA ILE A 971 -25.37 23.13 5.54
C ILE A 971 -25.67 21.86 4.74
N VAL A 972 -24.64 21.22 4.18
CA VAL A 972 -24.72 19.97 3.39
C VAL A 972 -24.62 18.73 4.28
N VAL A 973 -23.69 18.75 5.24
CA VAL A 973 -23.58 17.70 6.26
C VAL A 973 -24.03 18.21 7.63
N ASP A 974 -24.46 17.30 8.51
CA ASP A 974 -24.74 17.62 9.91
C ASP A 974 -23.45 17.73 10.76
N GLU A 975 -23.58 18.01 12.06
CA GLU A 975 -22.44 18.12 12.99
C GLU A 975 -21.70 16.78 13.21
N GLN A 976 -22.27 15.67 12.76
CA GLN A 976 -21.64 14.35 12.75
C GLN A 976 -21.07 14.01 11.36
N LEU A 977 -21.06 14.99 10.45
CA LEU A 977 -20.57 14.89 9.08
C LEU A 977 -21.38 13.96 8.17
N ARG A 978 -22.62 13.63 8.56
CA ARG A 978 -23.54 12.84 7.73
C ARG A 978 -24.20 13.72 6.69
N VAL A 979 -24.29 13.23 5.46
CA VAL A 979 -25.00 13.92 4.38
C VAL A 979 -26.47 14.05 4.76
N LYS A 980 -26.97 15.29 4.86
CA LYS A 980 -28.35 15.53 5.29
C LYS A 980 -29.33 14.87 4.33
N GLY A 981 -30.29 14.12 4.89
CA GLY A 981 -31.31 13.42 4.11
C GLY A 981 -30.88 12.06 3.55
N VAL A 982 -29.65 11.60 3.84
CA VAL A 982 -29.12 10.30 3.41
C VAL A 982 -28.62 9.52 4.62
N ARG A 983 -28.94 8.23 4.71
CA ARG A 983 -28.39 7.31 5.71
C ARG A 983 -27.17 6.59 5.16
N GLY A 984 -26.21 6.30 6.04
CA GLY A 984 -25.01 5.54 5.69
C GLY A 984 -24.05 6.27 4.74
N LEU A 985 -24.10 7.61 4.70
CA LEU A 985 -23.23 8.42 3.84
C LEU A 985 -22.67 9.61 4.63
N ARG A 986 -21.35 9.77 4.63
CA ARG A 986 -20.64 10.93 5.20
C ARG A 986 -19.73 11.61 4.19
N VAL A 987 -19.38 12.85 4.48
CA VAL A 987 -18.25 13.53 3.83
C VAL A 987 -17.25 13.91 4.91
N VAL A 988 -16.00 13.52 4.74
CA VAL A 988 -14.91 13.80 5.67
C VAL A 988 -13.67 14.18 4.89
N ASP A 989 -13.56 15.46 4.56
CA ASP A 989 -12.40 16.09 3.95
C ASP A 989 -12.51 17.63 4.07
N ALA A 990 -11.67 18.38 3.37
CA ALA A 990 -11.67 19.85 3.41
C ALA A 990 -12.98 20.51 2.92
N SER A 991 -13.82 19.81 2.16
CA SER A 991 -15.11 20.31 1.66
C SER A 991 -16.09 20.64 2.79
N VAL A 992 -15.98 19.99 3.96
CA VAL A 992 -16.93 20.20 5.06
C VAL A 992 -16.62 21.42 5.92
N ILE A 993 -15.45 22.02 5.75
CA ILE A 993 -15.02 23.18 6.54
C ILE A 993 -15.93 24.38 6.19
N PRO A 994 -16.75 24.88 7.13
CA PRO A 994 -17.82 25.83 6.80
C PRO A 994 -17.31 27.25 6.54
N LEU A 995 -16.18 27.62 7.16
CA LEU A 995 -15.48 28.88 6.97
C LEU A 995 -13.98 28.64 6.93
N HIS A 996 -13.31 29.36 6.03
CA HIS A 996 -11.86 29.33 5.93
C HIS A 996 -11.21 29.84 7.23
N MET A 997 -10.00 29.39 7.48
CA MET A 997 -9.17 29.69 8.64
C MET A 997 -7.86 30.35 8.23
N ALA A 998 -7.24 31.10 9.14
CA ALA A 998 -5.86 31.52 8.99
C ALA A 998 -4.93 30.30 9.07
N GLY A 999 -4.04 30.17 8.08
CA GLY A 999 -3.06 29.08 8.01
C GLY A 999 -3.34 28.07 6.88
N ASN A 1000 -2.42 27.12 6.73
CA ASN A 1000 -2.53 26.04 5.76
C ASN A 1000 -3.46 24.93 6.30
N PRO A 1001 -4.35 24.35 5.47
CA PRO A 1001 -5.41 23.48 5.96
C PRO A 1001 -4.93 22.08 6.36
N MET A 1002 -3.68 21.69 6.07
CA MET A 1002 -3.15 20.33 6.32
C MET A 1002 -3.42 19.84 7.74
N SER A 1003 -2.97 20.58 8.75
CA SER A 1003 -3.12 20.19 10.16
C SER A 1003 -4.60 20.09 10.56
N THR A 1004 -5.42 20.98 10.00
CA THR A 1004 -6.86 21.06 10.28
C THR A 1004 -7.60 19.88 9.69
N VAL A 1005 -7.27 19.49 8.45
CA VAL A 1005 -7.87 18.31 7.79
C VAL A 1005 -7.51 17.03 8.54
N TYR A 1006 -6.26 16.89 9.01
CA TYR A 1006 -5.87 15.75 9.85
C TYR A 1006 -6.64 15.73 11.18
N ALA A 1007 -6.72 16.84 11.89
CA ALA A 1007 -7.45 16.92 13.15
C ALA A 1007 -8.96 16.65 12.98
N LEU A 1008 -9.54 17.17 11.90
CA LEU A 1008 -10.93 16.91 11.51
C LEU A 1008 -11.17 15.43 11.24
N ALA A 1009 -10.29 14.77 10.50
CA ALA A 1009 -10.43 13.35 10.17
C ALA A 1009 -10.23 12.44 11.39
N GLU A 1010 -9.29 12.78 12.29
CA GLU A 1010 -9.12 12.07 13.56
C GLU A 1010 -10.38 12.17 14.43
N ARG A 1011 -10.96 13.36 14.54
CA ARG A 1011 -12.23 13.55 15.26
C ARG A 1011 -13.37 12.78 14.60
N ALA A 1012 -13.47 12.86 13.27
CA ALA A 1012 -14.49 12.13 12.51
C ALA A 1012 -14.40 10.62 12.75
N SER A 1013 -13.19 10.06 12.87
CA SER A 1013 -13.02 8.64 13.17
C SER A 1013 -13.62 8.24 14.52
N ASP A 1014 -13.51 9.09 15.55
CA ASP A 1014 -14.12 8.83 16.86
C ASP A 1014 -15.64 8.97 16.78
N LEU A 1015 -16.17 9.95 16.04
CA LEU A 1015 -17.62 10.10 15.82
C LEU A 1015 -18.22 8.86 15.13
N ILE A 1016 -17.52 8.31 14.12
CA ILE A 1016 -17.96 7.11 13.41
C ILE A 1016 -17.96 5.89 14.34
N LYS A 1017 -16.89 5.70 15.12
CA LYS A 1017 -16.79 4.58 16.08
C LYS A 1017 -17.90 4.61 17.13
N LEU A 1018 -18.21 5.79 17.67
CA LEU A 1018 -19.28 5.97 18.67
C LEU A 1018 -20.66 5.63 18.10
N ASP A 1019 -20.93 5.96 16.84
CA ASP A 1019 -22.21 5.64 16.21
C ASP A 1019 -22.42 4.12 16.06
N THR A 1020 -21.37 3.36 15.75
CA THR A 1020 -21.44 1.89 15.67
C THR A 1020 -21.67 1.20 17.01
N GLU A 1021 -21.18 1.75 18.13
CA GLU A 1021 -21.39 1.17 19.46
C GLU A 1021 -22.85 1.29 19.96
N THR A 1022 -23.66 2.13 19.31
CA THR A 1022 -25.06 2.38 19.68
C THR A 1022 -26.09 1.63 18.84
N CYS A 1023 -25.66 0.81 17.87
CA CYS A 1023 -26.52 0.01 16.98
C CYS A 1023 -26.69 -1.45 17.44
#